data_AF-A0A194PEW5-F1
#
_entry.id   AF-A0A194PEW5-F1
#
_cell.length_a   1.000
_cell.length_b   1.000
_cell.length_c   1.000
_cell.angle_alpha   90.00
_cell.angle_beta   90.00
_cell.angle_gamma   90.00
#
_symmetry.space_group_name_H-M   'P 1'
#
loop_
_entity.id
_entity.type
_entity.pdbx_description
1 polymer ?
#
loop_
_entity_poly.entity_id
_entity_poly.type
_entity_poly.pdbx_seq_one_letter_code
_entity_poly.pdbx_strand_id
1 'polypeptide(L)'
;MPLMGAILADNFIGRYRSTSMIGLALIATGTGGIKPCVAAFGGDQFRLPEDNQRLQSFFSTFYCTVNLGGFMGMVVTPALRRSVMCFGDDACYALGFGFPALLVLVSIIIFIAGKPWYRIKQPRDNVTLKFAACAWYAFRKRLRHDPNTDGPPLEHWLDYSAEKYGPKLVSDMKVVCSILYLYLPVPIFWSLFDQQGSRWTFQASRLRSEVFGMTLMPDQLQVMNPAMVLVMIPVCSGGVWPILPDLPPLQKMFIGGMLAAMAFVSAGILQIGIERSTLQVPGHDQTGLVVLNTLACPVEIAVRGEGIAPVETHGTALTSPLPHRNLGLTATCPYHCAGRIIKQHVVKAELHTVAGMFMPVIVGQNSDDQIRFYFMDPNQFGKSLTGKPKLKVVYVGDTGPNKNISITVETDKRLNDIYYVSDAPVDHIGESAYMCLQPGKFKWHASSASGELSGSGEGYVRAGGVYVLCLRERLGRLDAAVLHAPNPPNELHLAWIVPQYLLVSIAEIMFAVSGLEFSFTQAPKSMKTITIAAWYVSVAFGNLIVILIAQTKIFESRASEFFVYAAALAIAMLIFWRMAQGYNTRDIEGDASSTESRPLLRHRSRIISVHSLSSTSARAYGVRTQDRQTGMWPPRAAVRLATPSSGDMRVTTLAKD
;
A
#
# COMPACT_ATOMS: atom_id res chain seq x y z
N MET A 1 6.60 3.95 4.28
CA MET A 1 5.62 3.75 5.38
C MET A 1 5.57 4.84 6.47
N PRO A 2 6.65 5.50 6.94
CA PRO A 2 6.54 6.53 7.99
C PRO A 2 5.78 7.81 7.57
N LEU A 3 5.80 8.15 6.27
CA LEU A 3 5.16 9.37 5.75
C LEU A 3 3.63 9.32 5.79
N MET A 4 3.02 8.15 5.60
CA MET A 4 1.56 8.01 5.59
C MET A 4 0.96 8.22 7.01
N GLY A 5 1.69 7.81 8.05
CA GLY A 5 1.32 8.08 9.44
C GLY A 5 1.37 9.56 9.81
N ALA A 6 2.22 10.36 9.13
CA ALA A 6 2.33 11.80 9.33
C ALA A 6 1.19 12.59 8.68
N ILE A 7 0.56 12.06 7.62
CA ILE A 7 -0.56 12.72 6.92
C ILE A 7 -1.89 12.47 7.65
N LEU A 8 -2.02 11.35 8.38
CA LEU A 8 -3.25 10.99 9.11
C LEU A 8 -3.42 11.70 10.47
N ALA A 9 -2.45 12.49 10.92
CA ALA A 9 -2.47 13.18 12.21
C ALA A 9 -2.76 14.69 12.09
N ASP A 10 -3.59 15.07 11.12
CA ASP A 10 -3.91 16.48 10.81
C ASP A 10 -4.50 17.26 12.02
N ASN A 11 -5.17 16.58 12.95
CA ASN A 11 -5.76 17.24 14.13
C ASN A 11 -4.79 17.40 15.32
N PHE A 12 -3.66 16.68 15.37
CA PHE A 12 -2.68 16.73 16.48
C PHE A 12 -1.38 17.46 16.09
N ILE A 13 -1.10 17.55 14.79
CA ILE A 13 0.17 18.08 14.25
C ILE A 13 0.30 19.59 14.37
N GLY A 14 -0.79 20.35 14.52
CA GLY A 14 -0.74 21.82 14.51
C GLY A 14 0.28 22.44 15.49
N ARG A 15 0.49 21.84 16.67
CA ARG A 15 1.38 22.38 17.73
C ARG A 15 2.76 21.73 17.82
N TYR A 16 2.95 20.51 17.28
CA TYR A 16 4.21 19.73 17.40
C TYR A 16 4.79 19.27 16.04
N ARG A 17 4.31 19.84 14.92
CA ARG A 17 4.75 19.48 13.56
C ARG A 17 6.27 19.42 13.40
N SER A 18 6.97 20.43 13.89
CA SER A 18 8.42 20.56 13.70
C SER A 18 9.20 19.46 14.42
N THR A 19 8.83 19.12 15.65
CA THR A 19 9.52 18.07 16.43
C THR A 19 9.22 16.68 15.87
N SER A 20 7.97 16.41 15.44
CA SER A 20 7.61 15.15 14.78
C SER A 20 8.36 14.96 13.46
N MET A 21 8.53 16.01 12.66
CA MET A 21 9.29 15.95 11.41
C MET A 21 10.77 15.63 11.64
N ILE A 22 11.39 16.22 12.67
CA ILE A 22 12.77 15.91 13.05
C ILE A 22 12.89 14.45 13.49
N GLY A 23 11.97 13.95 14.32
CA GLY A 23 11.95 12.56 14.75
C GLY A 23 11.82 11.58 13.57
N LEU A 24 10.91 11.87 12.63
CA LEU A 24 10.74 11.08 11.41
C LEU A 24 12.00 11.10 10.52
N ALA A 25 12.67 12.25 10.40
CA ALA A 25 13.92 12.36 9.64
C ALA A 25 15.06 11.54 10.25
N LEU A 26 15.18 11.53 11.58
CA LEU A 26 16.17 10.72 12.30
C LEU A 26 15.89 9.23 12.13
N ILE A 27 14.63 8.81 12.25
CA ILE A 27 14.21 7.42 12.02
C ILE A 27 14.50 7.02 10.56
N ALA A 28 14.16 7.87 9.59
CA ALA A 28 14.43 7.62 8.19
C ALA A 28 15.94 7.47 7.90
N THR A 29 16.77 8.35 8.47
CA THR A 29 18.23 8.31 8.31
C THR A 29 18.83 7.06 8.95
N GLY A 30 18.43 6.73 10.18
CA GLY A 30 18.92 5.54 10.89
C GLY A 30 18.51 4.24 10.20
N THR A 31 17.22 4.10 9.87
CA THR A 31 16.71 2.90 9.17
C THR A 31 17.29 2.77 7.77
N GLY A 32 17.48 3.87 7.04
CA GLY A 32 18.11 3.90 5.72
C GLY A 32 19.58 3.47 5.75
N GLY A 33 20.33 3.84 6.79
CA GLY A 33 21.73 3.43 6.94
C GLY A 33 21.91 1.98 7.38
N ILE A 34 21.03 1.47 8.25
CA ILE A 34 21.17 0.12 8.83
C ILE A 34 20.76 -0.97 7.82
N LYS A 35 19.69 -0.75 7.03
CA LYS A 35 19.14 -1.76 6.09
C LYS A 35 20.15 -2.41 5.14
N PRO A 36 20.96 -1.66 4.35
CA PRO A 36 21.92 -2.28 3.44
C PRO A 36 23.09 -2.92 4.18
N CYS A 37 23.43 -2.44 5.38
CA CYS A 37 24.56 -2.92 6.16
C CYS A 37 24.27 -4.26 6.85
N VAL A 38 23.09 -4.43 7.45
CA VAL A 38 22.74 -5.64 8.21
C VAL A 38 22.65 -6.87 7.31
N ALA A 39 22.00 -6.74 6.15
CA ALA A 39 21.86 -7.85 5.21
C ALA A 39 23.22 -8.28 4.63
N ALA A 40 24.06 -7.30 4.25
CA ALA A 40 25.41 -7.57 3.76
C ALA A 40 26.32 -8.18 4.84
N PHE A 41 26.30 -7.62 6.05
CA PHE A 41 27.09 -8.12 7.19
C PHE A 41 26.68 -9.53 7.61
N GLY A 42 25.38 -9.83 7.61
CA GLY A 42 24.85 -11.17 7.86
C GLY A 42 25.31 -12.19 6.81
N GLY A 43 25.24 -11.81 5.52
CA GLY A 43 25.73 -12.67 4.43
C GLY A 43 27.25 -12.89 4.48
N ASP A 44 28.02 -11.93 4.98
CA ASP A 44 29.48 -12.02 5.11
C ASP A 44 29.96 -13.02 6.17
N GLN A 45 29.05 -13.54 7.02
CA GLN A 45 29.36 -14.55 8.03
C GLN A 45 29.59 -15.94 7.42
N PHE A 46 29.04 -16.21 6.23
CA PHE A 46 29.13 -17.51 5.55
C PHE A 46 30.33 -17.58 4.59
N ARG A 47 30.90 -18.78 4.35
CA ARG A 47 32.01 -18.98 3.40
C ARG A 47 31.47 -19.47 2.05
N LEU A 48 31.70 -18.71 0.99
CA LEU A 48 31.31 -19.09 -0.37
C LEU A 48 32.50 -19.73 -1.09
N PRO A 49 32.31 -20.84 -1.86
CA PRO A 49 31.04 -21.45 -2.29
C PRO A 49 30.46 -22.55 -1.39
N GLU A 50 31.19 -23.02 -0.37
CA GLU A 50 30.84 -24.20 0.45
C GLU A 50 29.52 -24.07 1.24
N ASP A 51 29.19 -22.88 1.76
CA ASP A 51 27.99 -22.63 2.59
C ASP A 51 26.79 -22.07 1.80
N ASN A 52 26.71 -22.22 0.48
CA ASN A 52 25.66 -21.57 -0.33
C ASN A 52 24.23 -21.94 0.12
N GLN A 53 23.97 -23.20 0.45
CA GLN A 53 22.67 -23.65 0.98
C GLN A 53 22.33 -23.00 2.33
N ARG A 54 23.31 -22.85 3.23
CA ARG A 54 23.11 -22.21 4.54
C ARG A 54 22.84 -20.72 4.41
N LEU A 55 23.49 -20.07 3.44
CA LEU A 55 23.24 -18.67 3.12
C LEU A 55 21.81 -18.43 2.61
N GLN A 56 21.29 -19.31 1.74
CA GLN A 56 19.89 -19.25 1.28
C GLN A 56 18.90 -19.40 2.44
N SER A 57 19.15 -20.36 3.34
CA SER A 57 18.33 -20.56 4.55
C SER A 57 18.36 -19.34 5.48
N PHE A 58 19.53 -18.68 5.62
CA PHE A 58 19.66 -17.43 6.37
C PHE A 58 18.78 -16.32 5.81
N PHE A 59 18.83 -16.06 4.50
CA PHE A 59 18.00 -15.01 3.89
C PHE A 59 16.51 -15.31 3.97
N SER A 60 16.12 -16.59 3.85
CA SER A 60 14.73 -17.02 4.06
C SER A 60 14.26 -16.78 5.51
N THR A 61 15.07 -17.16 6.50
CA THR A 61 14.78 -16.94 7.92
C THR A 61 14.73 -15.45 8.27
N PHE A 62 15.66 -14.66 7.71
CA PHE A 62 15.70 -13.22 7.87
C PHE A 62 14.40 -12.59 7.36
N TYR A 63 13.95 -12.98 6.16
CA TYR A 63 12.72 -12.48 5.58
C TYR A 63 11.47 -12.89 6.37
N CYS A 64 11.42 -14.14 6.87
CA CYS A 64 10.35 -14.59 7.77
C CYS A 64 10.31 -13.76 9.06
N THR A 65 11.45 -13.48 9.67
CA THR A 65 11.55 -12.67 10.90
C THR A 65 11.09 -11.23 10.66
N VAL A 66 11.41 -10.63 9.51
CA VAL A 66 10.95 -9.29 9.13
C VAL A 66 9.43 -9.25 9.00
N ASN A 67 8.82 -10.23 8.35
CA ASN A 67 7.37 -10.31 8.20
C ASN A 67 6.65 -10.54 9.55
N LEU A 68 7.22 -11.39 10.41
CA LEU A 68 6.70 -11.60 11.77
C LEU A 68 6.80 -10.33 12.61
N GLY A 69 7.93 -9.63 12.55
CA GLY A 69 8.10 -8.34 13.22
C GLY A 69 7.13 -7.28 12.71
N GLY A 70 6.89 -7.22 11.40
CA GLY A 70 5.90 -6.34 10.78
C GLY A 70 4.47 -6.65 11.25
N PHE A 71 4.07 -7.92 11.23
CA PHE A 71 2.78 -8.39 11.73
C PHE A 71 2.58 -8.03 13.20
N MET A 72 3.52 -8.42 14.06
CA MET A 72 3.47 -8.14 15.50
C MET A 72 3.46 -6.63 15.77
N GLY A 73 4.26 -5.85 15.04
CA GLY A 73 4.29 -4.39 15.15
C GLY A 73 2.94 -3.75 14.84
N MET A 74 2.27 -4.21 13.78
CA MET A 74 0.95 -3.70 13.37
C MET A 74 -0.20 -4.14 14.31
N VAL A 75 -0.07 -5.23 15.05
CA VAL A 75 -1.09 -5.68 16.02
C VAL A 75 -0.84 -5.10 17.42
N VAL A 76 0.39 -5.21 17.92
CA VAL A 76 0.76 -4.86 19.29
C VAL A 76 0.78 -3.34 19.50
N THR A 77 1.31 -2.58 18.53
CA THR A 77 1.46 -1.12 18.70
C THR A 77 0.11 -0.41 18.82
N PRO A 78 -0.90 -0.68 17.96
CA PRO A 78 -2.22 -0.09 18.12
C PRO A 78 -2.97 -0.61 19.35
N ALA A 79 -2.76 -1.86 19.76
CA ALA A 79 -3.35 -2.42 20.98
C ALA A 79 -2.82 -1.70 22.24
N LEU A 80 -1.49 -1.55 22.35
CA LEU A 80 -0.86 -0.80 23.45
C LEU A 80 -1.30 0.67 23.48
N ARG A 81 -1.39 1.30 22.31
CA ARG A 81 -1.84 2.69 22.21
C ARG A 81 -3.26 2.89 22.75
N ARG A 82 -4.16 1.91 22.60
CA ARG A 82 -5.57 2.00 23.04
C ARG A 82 -5.82 1.48 24.46
N SER A 83 -4.90 0.70 25.02
CA SER A 83 -5.10 0.08 26.33
C SER A 83 -4.94 1.05 27.51
N VAL A 84 -4.25 2.18 27.31
CA VAL A 84 -3.97 3.15 28.36
C VAL A 84 -4.33 4.56 27.87
N MET A 85 -5.01 5.33 28.71
CA MET A 85 -5.22 6.77 28.52
C MET A 85 -4.01 7.53 29.07
N CYS A 86 -3.44 8.42 28.27
CA CYS A 86 -2.28 9.23 28.68
C CYS A 86 -2.55 10.70 28.35
N PHE A 87 -2.16 11.60 29.24
CA PHE A 87 -2.19 13.05 29.01
C PHE A 87 -3.58 13.64 28.68
N GLY A 88 -4.66 12.96 29.10
CA GLY A 88 -6.03 13.41 28.86
C GLY A 88 -6.61 13.02 27.49
N ASP A 89 -5.88 12.26 26.67
CA ASP A 89 -6.35 11.74 25.39
C ASP A 89 -6.79 10.26 25.50
N ASP A 90 -7.76 9.87 24.68
CA ASP A 90 -8.26 8.49 24.54
C ASP A 90 -7.22 7.48 24.01
N ALA A 91 -6.02 7.94 23.63
CA ALA A 91 -4.98 7.11 23.05
C ALA A 91 -3.57 7.53 23.49
N CYS A 92 -2.80 6.60 24.08
CA CYS A 92 -1.43 6.84 24.52
C CYS A 92 -0.40 6.65 23.41
N TYR A 93 -0.08 7.73 22.69
CA TYR A 93 0.95 7.72 21.65
C TYR A 93 2.37 7.50 22.20
N ALA A 94 2.66 7.98 23.41
CA ALA A 94 3.97 7.81 24.04
C ALA A 94 4.32 6.33 24.23
N LEU A 95 3.35 5.51 24.65
CA LEU A 95 3.53 4.06 24.78
C LEU A 95 3.68 3.39 23.40
N GLY A 96 2.90 3.83 22.42
CA GLY A 96 2.97 3.32 21.04
C GLY A 96 4.33 3.54 20.37
N PHE A 97 4.98 4.70 20.57
CA PHE A 97 6.31 4.96 20.03
C PHE A 97 7.45 4.51 20.96
N GLY A 98 7.23 4.52 22.27
CA GLY A 98 8.21 4.11 23.27
C GLY A 98 8.51 2.61 23.23
N PHE A 99 7.51 1.77 22.97
CA PHE A 99 7.69 0.33 22.89
C PHE A 99 8.66 -0.09 21.76
N PRO A 100 8.49 0.34 20.49
CA PRO A 100 9.48 0.08 19.44
C PRO A 100 10.87 0.67 19.74
N ALA A 101 10.94 1.85 20.37
CA ALA A 101 12.22 2.46 20.74
C ALA A 101 13.02 1.60 21.73
N LEU A 102 12.34 1.02 22.73
CA LEU A 102 12.95 0.09 23.68
C LEU A 102 13.44 -1.19 22.98
N LEU A 103 12.65 -1.75 22.06
CA LEU A 103 13.06 -2.93 21.29
C LEU A 103 14.32 -2.66 20.45
N VAL A 104 14.42 -1.50 19.82
CA VAL A 104 15.62 -1.10 19.08
C VAL A 104 16.82 -0.97 20.02
N LEU A 105 16.65 -0.37 21.20
CA LEU A 105 17.73 -0.28 22.19
C LEU A 105 18.25 -1.66 22.63
N VAL A 106 17.33 -2.58 22.93
CA VAL A 106 17.67 -3.98 23.28
C VAL A 106 18.40 -4.66 22.12
N SER A 107 17.96 -4.45 20.88
CA SER A 107 18.61 -5.03 19.70
C SER A 107 20.05 -4.54 19.52
N ILE A 108 20.33 -3.26 19.82
CA ILE A 108 21.69 -2.69 19.76
C ILE A 108 22.57 -3.32 20.84
N ILE A 109 22.06 -3.51 22.06
CA ILE A 109 22.79 -4.17 23.14
C ILE A 109 23.19 -5.60 22.75
N ILE A 110 22.25 -6.36 22.18
CA ILE A 110 22.51 -7.73 21.70
C ILE A 110 23.55 -7.72 20.56
N PHE A 111 23.43 -6.79 19.60
CA PHE A 111 24.36 -6.68 18.49
C PHE A 111 25.79 -6.35 18.96
N ILE A 112 25.94 -5.45 19.93
CA ILE A 112 27.24 -5.12 20.51
C ILE A 112 27.81 -6.31 21.31
N ALA A 113 26.97 -7.02 22.05
CA ALA A 113 27.37 -8.22 22.79
C ALA A 113 27.85 -9.35 21.86
N GLY A 114 27.34 -9.43 20.63
CA GLY A 114 27.75 -10.41 19.60
C GLY A 114 29.07 -10.09 18.90
N LYS A 115 29.66 -8.91 19.10
CA LYS A 115 30.91 -8.47 18.48
C LYS A 115 32.07 -9.50 18.48
N PRO A 116 32.37 -10.24 19.58
CA PRO A 116 33.46 -11.21 19.57
C PRO A 116 33.23 -12.43 18.66
N TRP A 117 32.00 -12.69 18.23
CA TRP A 117 31.65 -13.84 17.39
C TRP A 117 31.53 -13.49 15.90
N TYR A 118 31.56 -12.20 15.55
CA TYR A 118 31.41 -11.80 14.17
C TYR A 118 32.72 -11.89 13.39
N ARG A 119 32.62 -12.40 12.17
CA ARG A 119 33.67 -12.28 11.17
C ARG A 119 33.59 -10.89 10.56
N ILE A 120 34.52 -10.01 10.94
CA ILE A 120 34.60 -8.64 10.44
C ILE A 120 35.54 -8.61 9.23
N LYS A 121 35.01 -8.23 8.06
CA LYS A 121 35.83 -7.94 6.87
C LYS A 121 36.45 -6.55 7.01
N GLN A 122 37.75 -6.44 6.73
CA GLN A 122 38.46 -5.17 6.73
C GLN A 122 37.86 -4.20 5.69
N PRO A 123 37.73 -2.89 5.99
CA PRO A 123 37.23 -1.92 5.03
C PRO A 123 38.12 -1.89 3.79
N ARG A 124 37.56 -2.19 2.62
CA ARG A 124 38.20 -1.77 1.35
C ARG A 124 37.95 -0.27 1.17
N ASP A 125 38.85 0.41 0.45
CA ASP A 125 38.73 1.83 0.07
C ASP A 125 37.30 2.24 -0.28
N ASN A 126 36.93 3.51 -0.12
CA ASN A 126 35.60 4.05 -0.45
C ASN A 126 35.14 3.70 -1.87
N VAL A 127 34.52 2.53 -2.04
CA VAL A 127 34.14 1.97 -3.35
C VAL A 127 33.03 2.81 -3.98
N THR A 128 32.13 3.38 -3.18
CA THR A 128 31.05 4.26 -3.65
C THR A 128 31.56 5.56 -4.27
N LEU A 129 32.50 6.24 -3.60
CA LEU A 129 33.16 7.44 -4.13
C LEU A 129 34.00 7.12 -5.35
N LYS A 130 34.76 6.00 -5.32
CA LYS A 130 35.52 5.54 -6.49
C LYS A 130 34.59 5.21 -7.67
N PHE A 131 33.46 4.57 -7.42
CA PHE A 131 32.44 4.25 -8.43
C PHE A 131 31.88 5.53 -9.07
N ALA A 132 31.44 6.49 -8.25
CA ALA A 132 30.91 7.76 -8.75
C ALA A 132 31.97 8.59 -9.50
N ALA A 133 33.19 8.69 -8.96
CA ALA A 133 34.29 9.41 -9.60
C ALA A 133 34.74 8.75 -10.91
N CYS A 134 34.80 7.41 -10.94
CA CYS A 134 35.13 6.64 -12.14
C CYS A 134 34.05 6.79 -13.22
N ALA A 135 32.77 6.67 -12.85
CA ALA A 135 31.65 6.89 -13.75
C ALA A 135 31.61 8.33 -14.29
N TRP A 136 31.82 9.33 -13.44
CA TRP A 136 31.88 10.74 -13.84
C TRP A 136 33.06 11.02 -14.75
N TYR A 137 34.24 10.47 -14.45
CA TYR A 137 35.43 10.60 -15.29
C TYR A 137 35.22 9.98 -16.67
N ALA A 138 34.68 8.75 -16.72
CA ALA A 138 34.35 8.06 -17.96
C ALA A 138 33.33 8.85 -18.79
N PHE A 139 32.27 9.35 -18.16
CA PHE A 139 31.23 10.15 -18.82
C PHE A 139 31.78 11.46 -19.37
N ARG A 140 32.57 12.20 -18.58
CA ARG A 140 33.21 13.47 -19.02
C ARG A 140 34.19 13.25 -20.16
N LYS A 141 34.96 12.16 -20.13
CA LYS A 141 35.91 11.82 -21.20
C LYS A 141 35.17 11.43 -22.48
N ARG A 142 34.07 10.67 -22.39
CA ARG A 142 33.19 10.37 -23.53
C ARG A 142 32.56 11.62 -24.15
N LEU A 143 32.09 12.55 -23.32
CA LEU A 143 31.52 13.83 -23.78
C LEU A 143 32.54 14.74 -24.49
N ARG A 144 33.82 14.58 -24.17
CA ARG A 144 34.93 15.34 -24.77
C ARG A 144 35.67 14.56 -25.85
N HIS A 145 35.24 13.34 -26.16
CA HIS A 145 35.84 12.49 -27.18
C HIS A 145 35.49 13.05 -28.55
N ASP A 146 36.49 13.46 -29.31
CA ASP A 146 36.32 13.87 -30.70
C ASP A 146 36.77 12.72 -31.62
N PRO A 147 35.86 12.13 -32.42
CA PRO A 147 36.17 11.02 -33.32
C PRO A 147 37.31 11.33 -34.31
N ASN A 148 37.57 12.60 -34.59
CA ASN A 148 38.59 13.02 -35.55
C ASN A 148 40.01 13.02 -34.97
N THR A 149 40.16 13.24 -33.65
CA THR A 149 41.48 13.31 -32.98
C THR A 149 41.78 12.10 -32.12
N ASP A 150 40.77 11.45 -31.54
CA ASP A 150 40.96 10.43 -30.50
C ASP A 150 40.75 8.98 -31.00
N GLY A 151 40.51 8.81 -32.30
CA GLY A 151 40.24 7.52 -32.92
C GLY A 151 38.80 6.99 -32.69
N PRO A 152 38.53 5.73 -33.09
CA PRO A 152 37.20 5.15 -32.99
C PRO A 152 36.75 5.03 -31.52
N PRO A 153 35.47 5.25 -31.21
CA PRO A 153 34.96 5.14 -29.86
C PRO A 153 35.12 3.72 -29.30
N LEU A 154 35.48 3.61 -28.02
CA LEU A 154 35.57 2.33 -27.32
C LEU A 154 34.18 1.66 -27.22
N GLU A 155 34.13 0.33 -27.26
CA GLU A 155 32.87 -0.45 -27.25
C GLU A 155 31.96 -0.12 -26.05
N HIS A 156 32.55 0.09 -24.86
CA HIS A 156 31.80 0.49 -23.67
C HIS A 156 32.32 1.81 -23.09
N TRP A 157 31.40 2.71 -22.72
CA TRP A 157 31.74 4.04 -22.22
C TRP A 157 32.56 4.05 -20.93
N LEU A 158 32.54 2.98 -20.14
CA LEU A 158 33.38 2.86 -18.95
C LEU A 158 34.86 2.55 -19.27
N ASP A 159 35.19 2.07 -20.46
CA ASP A 159 36.57 1.68 -20.80
C ASP A 159 37.52 2.88 -20.86
N TYR A 160 37.00 4.09 -21.09
CA TYR A 160 37.75 5.34 -21.00
C TYR A 160 38.41 5.58 -19.64
N SER A 161 37.94 4.89 -18.60
CA SER A 161 38.45 4.99 -17.22
C SER A 161 39.38 3.85 -16.80
N ALA A 162 39.58 2.85 -17.66
CA ALA A 162 40.37 1.64 -17.35
C ALA A 162 41.84 1.97 -17.05
N GLU A 163 42.41 2.95 -17.75
CA GLU A 163 43.80 3.40 -17.56
C GLU A 163 44.03 4.04 -16.18
N LYS A 164 43.06 4.82 -15.69
CA LYS A 164 43.18 5.57 -14.42
C LYS A 164 42.78 4.76 -13.19
N TYR A 165 41.77 3.91 -13.33
CA TYR A 165 41.11 3.23 -12.20
C TYR A 165 41.33 1.71 -12.19
N GLY A 166 41.99 1.16 -13.21
CA GLY A 166 42.34 -0.23 -13.35
C GLY A 166 41.25 -1.07 -14.04
N PRO A 167 41.64 -2.08 -14.85
CA PRO A 167 40.70 -2.86 -15.67
C PRO A 167 39.73 -3.70 -14.83
N LYS A 168 40.17 -4.20 -13.65
CA LYS A 168 39.32 -5.00 -12.75
C LYS A 168 38.13 -4.18 -12.20
N LEU A 169 38.39 -2.94 -11.77
CA LEU A 169 37.35 -2.07 -11.21
C LEU A 169 36.33 -1.70 -12.31
N VAL A 170 36.80 -1.38 -13.50
CA VAL A 170 35.94 -1.08 -14.67
C VAL A 170 35.09 -2.30 -15.05
N SER A 171 35.64 -3.50 -15.04
CA SER A 171 34.90 -4.74 -15.29
C SER A 171 33.82 -4.98 -14.23
N ASP A 172 34.14 -4.82 -12.95
CA ASP A 172 33.15 -4.95 -11.85
C ASP A 172 32.04 -3.89 -11.99
N MET A 173 32.38 -2.66 -12.38
CA MET A 173 31.41 -1.59 -12.62
C MET A 173 30.48 -1.89 -13.79
N LYS A 174 30.97 -2.47 -14.89
CA LYS A 174 30.13 -2.90 -16.03
C LYS A 174 29.05 -3.91 -15.59
N VAL A 175 29.40 -4.84 -14.71
CA VAL A 175 28.45 -5.81 -14.13
C VAL A 175 27.39 -5.09 -13.30
N VAL A 176 27.80 -4.19 -12.42
CA VAL A 176 26.86 -3.39 -11.61
C VAL A 176 25.93 -2.56 -12.51
N CYS A 177 26.45 -1.87 -13.53
CA CYS A 177 25.63 -1.12 -14.48
C CYS A 177 24.62 -2.01 -15.22
N SER A 178 24.98 -3.26 -15.53
CA SER A 178 24.07 -4.23 -16.16
C SER A 178 22.93 -4.64 -15.22
N ILE A 179 23.21 -4.80 -13.92
CA ILE A 179 22.18 -5.05 -12.89
C ILE A 179 21.28 -3.81 -12.70
N LEU A 180 21.86 -2.62 -12.62
CA LEU A 180 21.11 -1.37 -12.50
C LEU A 180 20.19 -1.14 -13.71
N TYR A 181 20.63 -1.52 -14.91
CA TYR A 181 19.78 -1.51 -16.10
C TYR A 181 18.55 -2.42 -15.92
N LEU A 182 18.71 -3.64 -15.41
CA LEU A 182 17.59 -4.53 -15.09
C LEU A 182 16.65 -3.97 -14.01
N TYR A 183 17.12 -3.03 -13.17
CA TYR A 183 16.28 -2.40 -12.14
C TYR A 183 15.39 -1.29 -12.67
N LEU A 184 15.54 -0.84 -13.92
CA LEU A 184 14.72 0.27 -14.45
C LEU A 184 13.19 0.03 -14.34
N PRO A 185 12.65 -1.18 -14.58
CA PRO A 185 11.22 -1.44 -14.40
C PRO A 185 10.79 -1.74 -12.96
N VAL A 186 11.74 -2.03 -12.05
CA VAL A 186 11.48 -2.44 -10.67
C VAL A 186 10.75 -1.37 -9.82
N PRO A 187 11.03 -0.06 -9.95
CA PRO A 187 10.24 0.98 -9.28
C PRO A 187 8.74 0.92 -9.55
N ILE A 188 8.31 0.48 -10.75
CA ILE A 188 6.90 0.37 -11.10
C ILE A 188 6.23 -0.70 -10.23
N PHE A 189 6.88 -1.86 -10.05
CA PHE A 189 6.40 -2.91 -9.14
C PHE A 189 6.23 -2.36 -7.72
N TRP A 190 7.25 -1.69 -7.17
CA TRP A 190 7.18 -1.15 -5.81
C TRP A 190 6.14 -0.04 -5.66
N SER A 191 5.97 0.82 -6.67
CA SER A 191 4.94 1.86 -6.65
C SER A 191 3.55 1.26 -6.51
N LEU A 192 3.28 0.14 -7.17
CA LEU A 192 1.98 -0.50 -7.14
C LEU A 192 1.82 -1.37 -5.89
N PHE A 193 2.85 -2.13 -5.52
CA PHE A 193 2.87 -2.91 -4.29
C PHE A 193 2.57 -2.05 -3.05
N ASP A 194 3.16 -0.85 -2.95
CA ASP A 194 2.96 0.04 -1.81
C ASP A 194 1.55 0.68 -1.76
N GLN A 195 0.72 0.53 -2.81
CA GLN A 195 -0.67 1.00 -2.78
C GLN A 195 -1.57 0.20 -1.84
N GLN A 196 -1.14 -1.00 -1.42
CA GLN A 196 -1.87 -1.79 -0.43
C GLN A 196 -2.04 -1.03 0.91
N GLY A 197 -1.12 -0.12 1.24
CA GLY A 197 -1.20 0.72 2.43
C GLY A 197 -2.11 1.95 2.27
N SER A 198 -2.52 2.27 1.05
CA SER A 198 -3.26 3.50 0.73
C SER A 198 -4.59 3.21 0.04
N ARG A 199 -4.59 2.98 -1.28
CA ARG A 199 -5.80 2.78 -2.09
C ARG A 199 -6.61 1.59 -1.61
N TRP A 200 -5.97 0.49 -1.21
CA TRP A 200 -6.68 -0.69 -0.71
C TRP A 200 -7.26 -0.47 0.69
N THR A 201 -6.58 0.30 1.55
CA THR A 201 -7.16 0.75 2.84
C THR A 201 -8.44 1.57 2.60
N PHE A 202 -8.46 2.46 1.62
CA PHE A 202 -9.66 3.23 1.26
C PHE A 202 -10.74 2.40 0.59
N GLN A 203 -10.37 1.39 -0.19
CA GLN A 203 -11.31 0.42 -0.75
C GLN A 203 -11.97 -0.38 0.38
N ALA A 204 -11.18 -0.84 1.35
CA ALA A 204 -11.67 -1.59 2.49
C ALA A 204 -12.61 -0.79 3.41
N SER A 205 -12.42 0.53 3.51
CA SER A 205 -13.33 1.40 4.27
C SER A 205 -14.74 1.50 3.66
N ARG A 206 -14.91 1.00 2.43
CA ARG A 206 -16.19 0.87 1.73
C ARG A 206 -16.77 -0.55 1.78
N LEU A 207 -16.12 -1.47 2.49
CA LEU A 207 -16.61 -2.82 2.73
C LEU A 207 -17.22 -2.94 4.14
N ARG A 208 -18.04 -3.96 4.35
CA ARG A 208 -18.63 -4.31 5.65
C ARG A 208 -17.56 -4.93 6.53
N SER A 209 -17.22 -4.25 7.62
CA SER A 209 -16.10 -4.56 8.52
C SER A 209 -16.39 -5.62 9.60
N GLU A 210 -17.61 -6.15 9.65
CA GLU A 210 -18.00 -7.18 10.62
C GLU A 210 -17.50 -8.55 10.18
N VAL A 211 -16.55 -9.12 10.91
CA VAL A 211 -16.02 -10.46 10.68
C VAL A 211 -16.00 -11.20 12.02
N PHE A 212 -16.68 -12.35 12.11
CA PHE A 212 -16.83 -13.14 13.34
C PHE A 212 -17.34 -12.34 14.56
N GLY A 213 -18.23 -11.38 14.35
CA GLY A 213 -18.78 -10.54 15.43
C GLY A 213 -17.85 -9.42 15.92
N MET A 214 -16.66 -9.28 15.33
CA MET A 214 -15.72 -8.18 15.59
C MET A 214 -15.73 -7.17 14.43
N THR A 215 -15.71 -5.88 14.75
CA THR A 215 -15.58 -4.81 13.76
C THR A 215 -14.09 -4.51 13.50
N LEU A 216 -13.57 -4.94 12.35
CA LEU A 216 -12.20 -4.64 11.93
C LEU A 216 -12.12 -3.23 11.31
N MET A 217 -11.23 -2.39 11.81
CA MET A 217 -11.02 -1.07 11.20
C MET A 217 -10.17 -1.20 9.92
N PRO A 218 -10.40 -0.34 8.90
CA PRO A 218 -9.72 -0.48 7.61
C PRO A 218 -8.20 -0.40 7.67
N ASP A 219 -7.64 0.40 8.58
CA ASP A 219 -6.20 0.54 8.82
C ASP A 219 -5.58 -0.75 9.36
N GLN A 220 -6.35 -1.56 10.09
CA GLN A 220 -5.90 -2.86 10.61
C GLN A 220 -5.76 -3.92 9.52
N LEU A 221 -6.29 -3.68 8.31
CA LEU A 221 -6.16 -4.61 7.19
C LEU A 221 -4.78 -4.61 6.55
N GLN A 222 -3.94 -3.63 6.86
CA GLN A 222 -2.53 -3.68 6.46
C GLN A 222 -1.81 -4.90 7.07
N VAL A 223 -2.33 -5.44 8.18
CA VAL A 223 -1.85 -6.69 8.80
C VAL A 223 -2.04 -7.90 7.88
N MET A 224 -3.00 -7.86 6.94
CA MET A 224 -3.32 -9.00 6.08
C MET A 224 -2.12 -9.42 5.23
N ASN A 225 -1.37 -8.49 4.64
CA ASN A 225 -0.25 -8.87 3.78
C ASN A 225 0.87 -9.61 4.55
N PRO A 226 1.44 -9.07 5.66
CA PRO A 226 2.40 -9.81 6.47
C PRO A 226 1.86 -11.15 6.99
N ALA A 227 0.58 -11.21 7.38
CA ALA A 227 -0.05 -12.45 7.83
C ALA A 227 -0.11 -13.50 6.72
N MET A 228 -0.55 -13.10 5.52
CA MET A 228 -0.60 -13.97 4.34
C MET A 228 0.80 -14.42 3.92
N VAL A 229 1.80 -13.53 3.94
CA VAL A 229 3.20 -13.89 3.65
C VAL A 229 3.70 -14.94 4.64
N LEU A 230 3.44 -14.80 5.95
CA LEU A 230 3.84 -15.77 6.97
C LEU A 230 3.18 -17.13 6.79
N VAL A 231 1.92 -17.17 6.37
CA VAL A 231 1.21 -18.42 6.05
C VAL A 231 1.73 -19.03 4.74
N MET A 232 2.04 -18.19 3.76
CA MET A 232 2.47 -18.64 2.43
C MET A 232 3.93 -19.12 2.40
N ILE A 233 4.83 -18.60 3.24
CA ILE A 233 6.24 -19.05 3.24
C ILE A 233 6.34 -20.58 3.49
N PRO A 234 5.73 -21.17 4.54
CA PRO A 234 5.72 -22.63 4.75
C PRO A 234 4.94 -23.40 3.70
N VAL A 235 3.82 -22.87 3.21
CA VAL A 235 2.99 -23.53 2.18
C VAL A 235 3.73 -23.59 0.85
N CYS A 236 4.41 -22.52 0.48
CA CYS A 236 5.25 -22.50 -0.70
C CYS A 236 6.44 -23.43 -0.51
N SER A 237 7.19 -23.39 0.60
CA SER A 237 8.39 -24.23 0.80
C SER A 237 8.11 -25.72 1.01
N GLY A 238 7.03 -26.07 1.70
CA GLY A 238 6.66 -27.46 2.00
C GLY A 238 5.65 -28.08 1.02
N GLY A 239 4.87 -27.28 0.28
CA GLY A 239 3.76 -27.77 -0.55
C GLY A 239 3.90 -27.51 -2.04
N VAL A 240 4.31 -26.30 -2.45
CA VAL A 240 4.28 -25.88 -3.87
C VAL A 240 5.65 -25.93 -4.55
N TRP A 241 6.72 -25.50 -3.88
CA TRP A 241 8.09 -25.53 -4.38
C TRP A 241 8.64 -26.94 -4.69
N PRO A 242 8.29 -28.04 -3.98
CA PRO A 242 8.73 -29.38 -4.41
C PRO A 242 8.04 -29.89 -5.69
N ILE A 243 6.94 -29.25 -6.12
CA ILE A 243 6.19 -29.62 -7.33
C ILE A 243 6.61 -28.73 -8.53
N LEU A 244 7.05 -27.50 -8.26
CA LEU A 244 7.57 -26.61 -9.29
C LEU A 244 9.03 -26.90 -9.62
N PRO A 245 9.43 -26.90 -10.91
CA PRO A 245 10.84 -26.95 -11.28
C PRO A 245 11.59 -25.75 -10.69
N ASP A 246 12.89 -25.91 -10.39
CA ASP A 246 13.74 -24.83 -9.90
C ASP A 246 13.84 -23.70 -10.95
N LEU A 247 13.03 -22.66 -10.78
CA LEU A 247 13.03 -21.51 -11.67
C LEU A 247 14.18 -20.55 -11.31
N PRO A 248 14.89 -19.98 -12.31
CA PRO A 248 15.91 -18.97 -12.08
C PRO A 248 15.30 -17.71 -11.45
N PRO A 249 16.06 -16.95 -10.64
CA PRO A 249 15.56 -15.78 -9.91
C PRO A 249 14.84 -14.74 -10.78
N LEU A 250 15.35 -14.48 -11.99
CA LEU A 250 14.74 -13.52 -12.93
C LEU A 250 13.35 -13.96 -13.42
N GLN A 251 13.12 -15.26 -13.63
CA GLN A 251 11.80 -15.77 -14.01
C GLN A 251 10.82 -15.72 -12.83
N LYS A 252 11.29 -16.01 -11.61
CA LYS A 252 10.50 -15.85 -10.38
C LYS A 252 10.05 -14.39 -10.21
N MET A 253 10.94 -13.43 -10.46
CA MET A 253 10.58 -12.00 -10.45
C MET A 253 9.51 -11.67 -11.48
N PHE A 254 9.63 -12.15 -12.72
CA PHE A 254 8.61 -11.91 -13.73
C PHE A 254 7.24 -12.46 -13.33
N ILE A 255 7.18 -13.73 -12.89
CA ILE A 255 5.92 -14.38 -12.49
C ILE A 255 5.30 -13.63 -11.31
N GLY A 256 6.12 -13.24 -10.32
CA GLY A 256 5.66 -12.40 -9.21
C GLY A 256 5.07 -11.08 -9.68
N GLY A 257 5.72 -10.40 -10.62
CA GLY A 257 5.20 -9.17 -11.21
C GLY A 257 3.87 -9.33 -11.94
N MET A 258 3.70 -10.43 -12.70
CA MET A 258 2.42 -10.74 -13.36
C MET A 258 1.31 -11.09 -12.36
N LEU A 259 1.63 -11.80 -11.27
CA LEU A 259 0.69 -12.08 -10.18
C LEU A 259 0.24 -10.79 -9.49
N ALA A 260 1.15 -9.84 -9.28
CA ALA A 260 0.79 -8.52 -8.75
C ALA A 260 -0.13 -7.77 -9.74
N ALA A 261 0.08 -7.88 -11.05
CA ALA A 261 -0.83 -7.28 -12.03
C ALA A 261 -2.24 -7.88 -11.93
N MET A 262 -2.35 -9.21 -11.76
CA MET A 262 -3.64 -9.88 -11.53
C MET A 262 -4.29 -9.47 -10.20
N ALA A 263 -3.50 -9.19 -9.16
CA ALA A 263 -4.03 -8.65 -7.90
C ALA A 263 -4.75 -7.31 -8.11
N PHE A 264 -4.21 -6.43 -8.97
CA PHE A 264 -4.85 -5.17 -9.33
C PHE A 264 -6.10 -5.35 -10.20
N VAL A 265 -6.13 -6.35 -11.10
CA VAL A 265 -7.36 -6.72 -11.82
C VAL A 265 -8.44 -7.16 -10.84
N SER A 266 -8.10 -8.02 -9.87
CA SER A 266 -9.02 -8.42 -8.80
C SER A 266 -9.53 -7.22 -7.99
N ALA A 267 -8.64 -6.28 -7.65
CA ALA A 267 -9.01 -5.05 -6.95
C ALA A 267 -9.94 -4.15 -7.78
N GLY A 268 -9.72 -4.06 -9.10
CA GLY A 268 -10.60 -3.36 -10.03
C GLY A 268 -12.00 -3.98 -10.11
N ILE A 269 -12.10 -5.31 -10.16
CA ILE A 269 -13.39 -6.03 -10.15
C ILE A 269 -14.16 -5.77 -8.85
N LEU A 270 -13.48 -5.84 -7.70
CA LEU A 270 -14.07 -5.52 -6.41
C LEU A 270 -14.54 -4.05 -6.36
N GLN A 271 -13.74 -3.14 -6.91
CA GLN A 271 -14.08 -1.72 -6.95
C GLN A 271 -15.34 -1.43 -7.77
N ILE A 272 -15.56 -2.13 -8.88
CA ILE A 272 -16.82 -2.05 -9.65
C ILE A 272 -18.00 -2.49 -8.79
N GLY A 273 -17.85 -3.57 -8.02
CA GLY A 273 -18.88 -4.02 -7.07
C GLY A 273 -19.22 -2.93 -6.04
N ILE A 274 -18.20 -2.31 -5.46
CA ILE A 274 -18.37 -1.22 -4.48
C ILE A 274 -19.09 -0.04 -5.12
N GLU A 275 -18.64 0.42 -6.30
CA GLU A 275 -19.21 1.58 -7.01
C GLU A 275 -20.68 1.37 -7.42
N ARG A 276 -21.12 0.13 -7.65
CA ARG A 276 -22.53 -0.21 -7.88
C ARG A 276 -23.38 -0.17 -6.61
N SER A 277 -22.79 -0.46 -5.46
CA SER A 277 -23.48 -0.48 -4.15
C SER A 277 -23.50 0.88 -3.44
N THR A 278 -22.78 1.89 -3.96
CA THR A 278 -22.68 3.22 -3.36
C THR A 278 -23.40 4.26 -4.19
N LEU A 279 -23.97 5.27 -3.51
CA LEU A 279 -24.51 6.45 -4.16
C LEU A 279 -23.46 7.13 -5.05
N GLN A 280 -23.72 7.21 -6.35
CA GLN A 280 -22.86 7.90 -7.31
C GLN A 280 -23.18 9.39 -7.32
N VAL A 281 -22.17 10.23 -7.11
CA VAL A 281 -22.33 11.69 -7.11
C VAL A 281 -22.63 12.15 -8.55
N PRO A 282 -23.59 13.08 -8.75
CA PRO A 282 -23.90 13.61 -10.08
C PRO A 282 -22.68 14.27 -10.75
N GLY A 283 -22.63 14.20 -12.09
CA GLY A 283 -21.59 14.85 -12.89
C GLY A 283 -21.70 16.38 -12.93
N HIS A 284 -20.81 17.03 -13.70
CA HIS A 284 -20.67 18.49 -13.75
C HIS A 284 -21.91 19.26 -14.25
N ASP A 285 -22.81 18.64 -15.02
CA ASP A 285 -24.06 19.25 -15.52
C ASP A 285 -25.33 18.60 -14.94
N GLN A 286 -25.16 17.77 -13.91
CA GLN A 286 -26.23 16.98 -13.31
C GLN A 286 -26.38 17.32 -11.83
N THR A 287 -27.57 17.05 -11.31
CA THR A 287 -27.91 17.13 -9.89
C THR A 287 -28.69 15.88 -9.51
N GLY A 288 -28.96 15.68 -8.22
CA GLY A 288 -29.85 14.62 -7.76
C GLY A 288 -30.79 15.16 -6.69
N LEU A 289 -31.97 14.59 -6.58
CA LEU A 289 -32.96 14.93 -5.56
C LEU A 289 -33.01 13.81 -4.52
N VAL A 290 -32.90 14.16 -3.25
CA VAL A 290 -33.07 13.24 -2.12
C VAL A 290 -34.29 13.69 -1.33
N VAL A 291 -35.34 12.88 -1.31
CA VAL A 291 -36.55 13.19 -0.55
C VAL A 291 -36.58 12.39 0.75
N LEU A 292 -36.73 13.10 1.86
CA LEU A 292 -36.82 12.55 3.21
C LEU A 292 -38.26 12.68 3.71
N ASN A 293 -39.01 11.58 3.73
CA ASN A 293 -40.39 11.59 4.18
C ASN A 293 -40.47 11.47 5.69
N THR A 294 -40.88 12.53 6.39
CA THR A 294 -41.09 12.48 7.86
C THR A 294 -42.52 12.11 8.26
N LEU A 295 -43.42 11.89 7.30
CA LEU A 295 -44.82 11.55 7.54
C LEU A 295 -44.99 10.04 7.73
N ALA A 296 -45.96 9.66 8.57
CA ALA A 296 -46.39 8.27 8.77
C ALA A 296 -47.38 7.80 7.69
N CYS A 297 -47.28 8.35 6.48
CA CYS A 297 -48.02 7.95 5.28
C CYS A 297 -47.10 8.02 4.06
N PRO A 298 -47.39 7.26 2.99
CA PRO A 298 -46.65 7.40 1.74
C PRO A 298 -46.91 8.76 1.11
N VAL A 299 -45.89 9.31 0.44
CA VAL A 299 -45.95 10.58 -0.28
C VAL A 299 -45.54 10.35 -1.72
N GLU A 300 -46.29 10.89 -2.66
CA GLU A 300 -45.92 10.90 -4.08
C GLU A 300 -45.23 12.22 -4.43
N ILE A 301 -44.02 12.14 -4.97
CA ILE A 301 -43.25 13.30 -5.41
C ILE A 301 -43.23 13.33 -6.93
N ALA A 302 -43.87 14.32 -7.52
CA ALA A 302 -43.80 14.59 -8.94
C ALA A 302 -42.76 15.67 -9.22
N VAL A 303 -41.78 15.36 -10.07
CA VAL A 303 -40.82 16.32 -10.61
C VAL A 303 -41.29 16.67 -12.03
N ARG A 304 -41.53 17.97 -12.28
CA ARG A 304 -42.08 18.44 -13.55
C ARG A 304 -41.21 18.00 -14.73
N GLY A 305 -41.73 17.07 -15.54
CA GLY A 305 -41.08 16.58 -16.76
C GLY A 305 -40.21 15.33 -16.59
N GLU A 306 -40.02 14.81 -15.37
CA GLU A 306 -39.13 13.66 -15.11
C GLU A 306 -39.89 12.45 -14.53
N GLY A 307 -41.10 12.65 -14.00
CA GLY A 307 -41.99 11.57 -13.53
C GLY A 307 -42.43 11.71 -12.07
N ILE A 308 -43.02 10.64 -11.54
CA ILE A 308 -43.52 10.55 -10.16
C ILE A 308 -42.75 9.45 -9.44
N ALA A 309 -42.23 9.75 -8.25
CA ALA A 309 -41.57 8.80 -7.37
C ALA A 309 -42.38 8.65 -6.06
N PRO A 310 -42.92 7.46 -5.75
CA PRO A 310 -43.52 7.21 -4.45
C PRO A 310 -42.43 7.09 -3.38
N VAL A 311 -42.67 7.69 -2.23
CA VAL A 311 -41.81 7.60 -1.03
C VAL A 311 -42.62 6.90 0.05
N GLU A 312 -42.13 5.75 0.50
CA GLU A 312 -42.79 4.97 1.56
C GLU A 312 -42.89 5.76 2.88
N THR A 313 -43.70 5.26 3.81
CA THR A 313 -43.83 5.80 5.17
C THR A 313 -42.47 5.88 5.84
N HIS A 314 -42.07 7.07 6.32
CA HIS A 314 -40.74 7.28 6.91
C HIS A 314 -39.56 6.92 5.99
N GLY A 315 -39.81 6.75 4.68
CA GLY A 315 -38.83 6.33 3.69
C GLY A 315 -37.96 7.46 3.15
N THR A 316 -36.96 7.07 2.38
CA THR A 316 -36.11 7.98 1.61
C THR A 316 -36.19 7.59 0.15
N ALA A 317 -36.43 8.56 -0.73
CA ALA A 317 -36.37 8.36 -2.17
C ALA A 317 -35.23 9.16 -2.78
N LEU A 318 -34.56 8.57 -3.76
CA LEU A 318 -33.47 9.17 -4.49
C LEU A 318 -33.85 9.22 -5.97
N THR A 319 -33.74 10.39 -6.58
CA THR A 319 -33.91 10.58 -8.03
C THR A 319 -32.64 11.20 -8.60
N SER A 320 -31.90 10.44 -9.39
CA SER A 320 -30.65 10.86 -10.04
C SER A 320 -30.40 9.99 -11.28
N PRO A 321 -29.88 10.54 -12.40
CA PRO A 321 -29.49 11.94 -12.59
C PRO A 321 -30.65 12.85 -12.97
N LEU A 322 -30.61 14.11 -12.54
CA LEU A 322 -31.51 15.18 -12.96
C LEU A 322 -30.72 16.31 -13.62
N PRO A 323 -31.29 17.04 -14.59
CA PRO A 323 -30.63 18.20 -15.18
C PRO A 323 -30.51 19.35 -14.17
N HIS A 324 -29.37 20.04 -14.17
CA HIS A 324 -29.19 21.27 -13.38
C HIS A 324 -30.02 22.42 -13.97
N ARG A 325 -31.23 22.60 -13.42
CA ARG A 325 -32.17 23.69 -13.73
C ARG A 325 -33.07 23.95 -12.53
N ASN A 326 -33.95 24.95 -12.60
CA ASN A 326 -35.01 25.10 -11.62
C ASN A 326 -36.02 23.96 -11.81
N LEU A 327 -36.21 23.16 -10.76
CA LEU A 327 -37.13 22.02 -10.79
C LEU A 327 -38.42 22.39 -10.07
N GLY A 328 -39.56 22.19 -10.74
CA GLY A 328 -40.87 22.29 -10.10
C GLY A 328 -41.21 20.98 -9.40
N LEU A 329 -41.32 21.02 -8.08
CA LEU A 329 -41.67 19.88 -7.23
C LEU A 329 -43.15 19.96 -6.83
N THR A 330 -43.84 18.83 -6.88
CA THR A 330 -45.19 18.67 -6.32
C THR A 330 -45.21 17.46 -5.41
N ALA A 331 -45.57 17.62 -4.14
CA ALA A 331 -45.78 16.52 -3.22
C ALA A 331 -47.28 16.33 -2.97
N THR A 332 -47.71 15.07 -3.02
CA THR A 332 -49.10 14.66 -2.77
C THR A 332 -49.13 13.59 -1.69
N CYS A 333 -50.00 13.73 -0.70
CA CYS A 333 -50.24 12.71 0.32
C CYS A 333 -51.71 12.28 0.35
N PRO A 334 -52.03 11.12 0.95
CA PRO A 334 -53.40 10.76 1.29
C PRO A 334 -54.04 11.76 2.26
N TYR A 335 -55.34 12.05 2.08
CA TYR A 335 -56.12 12.92 2.98
C TYR A 335 -56.06 12.47 4.45
N HIS A 336 -56.02 11.15 4.67
CA HIS A 336 -55.80 10.53 5.96
C HIS A 336 -54.35 10.09 6.10
N CYS A 337 -53.57 10.81 6.91
CA CYS A 337 -52.18 10.52 7.17
C CYS A 337 -51.93 10.55 8.68
N ALA A 338 -51.23 9.56 9.22
CA ALA A 338 -50.96 9.45 10.66
C ALA A 338 -52.22 9.52 11.56
N GLY A 339 -53.36 9.02 11.07
CA GLY A 339 -54.65 9.09 11.79
C GLY A 339 -55.27 10.49 11.85
N ARG A 340 -54.81 11.44 11.04
CA ARG A 340 -55.27 12.84 10.99
C ARG A 340 -55.72 13.24 9.58
N ILE A 341 -56.53 14.29 9.50
CA ILE A 341 -56.98 14.89 8.22
C ILE A 341 -56.02 16.02 7.85
N ILE A 342 -55.35 15.87 6.71
CA ILE A 342 -54.43 16.90 6.17
C ILE A 342 -55.26 17.97 5.45
N LYS A 343 -55.21 19.22 5.91
CA LYS A 343 -55.98 20.34 5.30
C LYS A 343 -55.53 20.64 3.88
N GLN A 344 -54.21 20.61 3.66
CA GLN A 344 -53.59 20.79 2.35
C GLN A 344 -52.66 19.61 2.05
N HIS A 345 -53.19 18.67 1.26
CA HIS A 345 -52.55 17.40 0.91
C HIS A 345 -51.71 17.48 -0.38
N VAL A 346 -51.72 18.63 -1.08
CA VAL A 346 -50.89 18.92 -2.25
C VAL A 346 -50.12 20.22 -2.02
N VAL A 347 -48.79 20.16 -2.15
CA VAL A 347 -47.90 21.32 -2.05
C VAL A 347 -46.97 21.39 -3.27
N LYS A 348 -46.71 22.61 -3.73
CA LYS A 348 -45.82 22.89 -4.87
C LYS A 348 -44.70 23.81 -4.41
N ALA A 349 -43.49 23.59 -4.93
CA ALA A 349 -42.36 24.47 -4.71
C ALA A 349 -41.41 24.46 -5.92
N GLU A 350 -40.64 25.53 -6.06
CA GLU A 350 -39.53 25.59 -7.01
C GLU A 350 -38.22 25.35 -6.26
N LEU A 351 -37.41 24.44 -6.79
CA LEU A 351 -36.10 24.08 -6.24
C LEU A 351 -35.01 24.59 -7.18
N HIS A 352 -34.18 25.49 -6.67
CA HIS A 352 -32.94 25.89 -7.32
C HIS A 352 -31.89 24.81 -7.07
N THR A 353 -31.45 24.13 -8.12
CA THR A 353 -30.50 23.02 -8.02
C THR A 353 -29.07 23.52 -8.03
N VAL A 354 -28.13 22.70 -7.57
CA VAL A 354 -26.69 22.97 -7.72
C VAL A 354 -26.03 21.79 -8.42
N ALA A 355 -25.24 22.10 -9.46
CA ALA A 355 -24.51 21.12 -10.23
C ALA A 355 -23.51 20.33 -9.36
N GLY A 356 -23.40 19.02 -9.59
CA GLY A 356 -22.49 18.12 -8.87
C GLY A 356 -22.86 17.86 -7.40
N MET A 357 -24.09 18.22 -6.98
CA MET A 357 -24.59 18.01 -5.62
C MET A 357 -25.99 17.38 -5.63
N PHE A 358 -26.33 16.71 -4.54
CA PHE A 358 -27.70 16.31 -4.24
C PHE A 358 -28.42 17.42 -3.48
N MET A 359 -29.69 17.59 -3.80
CA MET A 359 -30.61 18.52 -3.15
C MET A 359 -31.49 17.72 -2.18
N PRO A 360 -31.23 17.79 -0.86
CA PRO A 360 -32.08 17.13 0.12
C PRO A 360 -33.33 17.97 0.40
N VAL A 361 -34.49 17.32 0.34
CA VAL A 361 -35.78 17.94 0.61
C VAL A 361 -36.52 17.09 1.63
N ILE A 362 -36.86 17.70 2.76
CA ILE A 362 -37.68 17.06 3.78
C ILE A 362 -39.15 17.38 3.49
N VAL A 363 -39.98 16.34 3.46
CA VAL A 363 -41.43 16.50 3.43
C VAL A 363 -41.94 16.34 4.85
N GLY A 364 -42.56 17.40 5.37
CA GLY A 364 -43.10 17.43 6.72
C GLY A 364 -44.47 18.09 6.78
N GLN A 365 -45.00 18.16 7.99
CA GLN A 365 -46.28 18.80 8.28
C GLN A 365 -46.04 19.95 9.27
N ASN A 366 -46.66 21.10 9.01
CA ASN A 366 -46.58 22.24 9.92
C ASN A 366 -47.66 22.19 11.02
N SER A 367 -47.61 23.16 11.94
CA SER A 367 -48.58 23.35 13.02
C SER A 367 -50.05 23.38 12.55
N ASP A 368 -50.32 23.95 11.37
CA ASP A 368 -51.66 24.14 10.79
C ASP A 368 -52.28 22.92 10.06
N ASP A 369 -51.68 21.74 10.14
CA ASP A 369 -52.07 20.53 9.38
C ASP A 369 -51.85 20.62 7.86
N GLN A 370 -50.92 21.46 7.41
CA GLN A 370 -50.52 21.59 6.01
C GLN A 370 -49.17 20.92 5.77
N ILE A 371 -49.03 20.26 4.61
CA ILE A 371 -47.72 19.73 4.19
C ILE A 371 -46.84 20.87 3.67
N ARG A 372 -45.56 20.83 4.02
CA ARG A 372 -44.54 21.75 3.53
C ARG A 372 -43.27 21.02 3.13
N PHE A 373 -42.56 21.64 2.20
CA PHE A 373 -41.18 21.29 1.90
C PHE A 373 -40.24 22.09 2.80
N TYR A 374 -39.25 21.41 3.35
CA TYR A 374 -38.13 22.03 4.05
C TYR A 374 -36.86 21.68 3.28
N PHE A 375 -36.18 22.71 2.78
CA PHE A 375 -34.98 22.55 1.96
C PHE A 375 -33.75 22.52 2.84
N MET A 376 -32.90 21.53 2.62
CA MET A 376 -31.60 21.44 3.29
C MET A 376 -30.50 21.93 2.38
N ASP A 377 -29.35 22.27 2.97
CA ASP A 377 -28.15 22.63 2.23
C ASP A 377 -27.74 21.52 1.23
N PRO A 378 -27.39 21.87 -0.03
CA PRO A 378 -26.89 20.94 -1.02
C PRO A 378 -25.71 20.11 -0.50
N ASN A 379 -25.72 18.80 -0.79
CA ASN A 379 -24.71 17.89 -0.25
C ASN A 379 -24.35 16.75 -1.20
N GLN A 380 -23.13 16.22 -1.10
CA GLN A 380 -22.70 15.04 -1.87
C GLN A 380 -22.97 13.71 -1.16
N PHE A 381 -23.38 13.74 0.12
CA PHE A 381 -23.58 12.54 0.96
C PHE A 381 -22.38 11.59 0.94
N GLY A 382 -21.17 12.14 0.90
CA GLY A 382 -19.93 11.38 0.82
C GLY A 382 -19.64 10.58 2.10
N LYS A 383 -19.53 9.26 2.00
CA LYS A 383 -19.14 8.40 3.13
C LYS A 383 -17.76 8.81 3.68
N SER A 384 -17.52 8.54 4.96
CA SER A 384 -16.24 8.83 5.62
C SER A 384 -15.05 8.12 4.94
N LEU A 385 -13.86 8.71 5.02
CA LEU A 385 -12.61 8.09 4.58
C LEU A 385 -12.22 6.90 5.46
N THR A 386 -12.57 6.96 6.75
CA THR A 386 -12.24 5.94 7.76
C THR A 386 -13.25 4.79 7.82
N GLY A 387 -14.34 4.85 7.04
CA GLY A 387 -15.42 3.84 7.06
C GLY A 387 -16.39 3.99 8.23
N LYS A 388 -16.18 4.97 9.13
CA LYS A 388 -17.14 5.29 10.19
C LYS A 388 -18.46 5.82 9.62
N PRO A 389 -19.62 5.47 10.20
CA PRO A 389 -20.88 6.10 9.86
C PRO A 389 -20.85 7.61 10.15
N LYS A 390 -21.55 8.37 9.31
CA LYS A 390 -21.80 9.79 9.53
C LYS A 390 -23.26 9.99 9.92
N LEU A 391 -23.51 10.83 10.90
CA LEU A 391 -24.84 11.27 11.29
C LEU A 391 -24.95 12.79 11.12
N LYS A 392 -26.01 13.26 10.50
CA LYS A 392 -26.45 14.66 10.55
C LYS A 392 -27.75 14.70 11.33
N VAL A 393 -27.91 15.67 12.21
CA VAL A 393 -29.17 15.92 12.90
C VAL A 393 -29.83 17.13 12.25
N VAL A 394 -31.10 16.99 11.91
CA VAL A 394 -31.92 18.05 11.34
C VAL A 394 -33.15 18.21 12.20
N TYR A 395 -33.40 19.44 12.62
CA TYR A 395 -34.56 19.82 13.40
C TYR A 395 -35.50 20.65 12.53
N VAL A 396 -36.78 20.28 12.50
CA VAL A 396 -37.82 20.97 11.73
C VAL A 396 -38.91 21.42 12.69
N GLY A 397 -39.17 22.72 12.78
CA GLY A 397 -40.17 23.28 13.69
C GLY A 397 -40.27 24.79 13.60
N ASP A 398 -41.35 25.35 14.16
CA ASP A 398 -41.54 26.79 14.28
C ASP A 398 -40.60 27.35 15.38
N THR A 399 -39.37 27.73 14.98
CA THR A 399 -38.40 28.40 15.85
C THR A 399 -38.81 29.87 16.04
N GLY A 400 -39.15 30.24 17.28
CA GLY A 400 -39.40 31.63 17.67
C GLY A 400 -38.28 32.16 18.57
N PRO A 401 -38.11 33.50 18.67
CA PRO A 401 -36.90 34.22 19.17
C PRO A 401 -36.43 33.97 20.62
N ASN A 402 -36.97 32.96 21.31
CA ASN A 402 -36.61 32.56 22.67
C ASN A 402 -36.48 31.03 22.83
N LYS A 403 -36.41 30.26 21.74
CA LYS A 403 -36.51 28.78 21.79
C LYS A 403 -35.21 28.10 21.36
N ASN A 404 -34.22 28.11 22.23
CA ASN A 404 -33.02 27.31 22.06
C ASN A 404 -33.30 25.84 22.36
N ILE A 405 -32.99 24.96 21.41
CA ILE A 405 -33.14 23.51 21.54
C ILE A 405 -31.77 22.88 21.47
N SER A 406 -31.43 22.13 22.52
CA SER A 406 -30.22 21.31 22.60
C SER A 406 -30.55 19.86 22.23
N ILE A 407 -29.83 19.30 21.27
CA ILE A 407 -29.92 17.89 20.90
C ILE A 407 -28.59 17.22 21.24
N THR A 408 -28.63 16.29 22.18
CA THR A 408 -27.48 15.50 22.62
C THR A 408 -27.54 14.12 21.96
N VAL A 409 -26.45 13.72 21.30
CA VAL A 409 -26.29 12.37 20.76
C VAL A 409 -25.26 11.63 21.61
N GLU A 410 -25.68 10.53 22.23
CA GLU A 410 -24.85 9.69 23.09
C GLU A 410 -24.59 8.33 22.43
N THR A 411 -23.36 7.84 22.55
CA THR A 411 -22.98 6.48 22.09
C THR A 411 -22.46 5.64 23.24
N ASP A 412 -22.48 4.31 23.11
CA ASP A 412 -21.98 3.37 24.13
C ASP A 412 -20.52 3.65 24.57
N LYS A 413 -19.74 4.37 23.74
CA LYS A 413 -18.36 4.79 24.02
C LYS A 413 -18.25 6.21 24.59
N ARG A 414 -19.33 6.75 25.19
CA ARG A 414 -19.40 8.05 25.89
C ARG A 414 -18.98 9.29 25.07
N LEU A 415 -19.21 9.29 23.76
CA LEU A 415 -19.22 10.54 22.99
C LEU A 415 -20.60 11.18 23.15
N ASN A 416 -20.62 12.38 23.75
CA ASN A 416 -21.79 13.24 23.85
C ASN A 416 -21.52 14.50 23.02
N ASP A 417 -22.11 14.59 21.82
CA ASP A 417 -22.11 15.84 21.05
C ASP A 417 -23.43 16.57 21.30
N ILE A 418 -23.34 17.83 21.72
CA ILE A 418 -24.49 18.72 21.98
C ILE A 418 -24.61 19.70 20.82
N TYR A 419 -25.74 19.65 20.13
CA TYR A 419 -26.08 20.57 19.05
C TYR A 419 -27.12 21.58 19.51
N TYR A 420 -26.93 22.85 19.17
CA TYR A 420 -27.88 23.92 19.45
C TYR A 420 -28.54 24.39 18.15
N VAL A 421 -29.86 24.36 18.11
CA VAL A 421 -30.64 25.06 17.09
C VAL A 421 -30.74 26.52 17.53
N SER A 422 -30.18 27.45 16.75
CA SER A 422 -30.20 28.90 17.02
C SER A 422 -31.34 29.58 16.27
N ASP A 423 -31.83 30.69 16.82
CA ASP A 423 -32.88 31.57 16.27
C ASP A 423 -32.51 32.18 14.91
N ALA A 424 -32.63 31.41 13.84
CA ALA A 424 -32.64 31.94 12.48
C ALA A 424 -34.07 32.40 12.14
N PRO A 425 -34.29 33.67 11.74
CA PRO A 425 -35.63 34.22 11.58
C PRO A 425 -36.35 33.87 10.26
N VAL A 426 -35.79 32.99 9.42
CA VAL A 426 -36.25 32.84 8.03
C VAL A 426 -36.55 31.39 7.61
N ASP A 427 -35.81 30.41 8.12
CA ASP A 427 -36.00 29.01 7.73
C ASP A 427 -36.30 28.18 8.97
N HIS A 428 -37.50 27.60 9.03
CA HIS A 428 -38.00 26.72 10.10
C HIS A 428 -37.25 25.36 10.18
N ILE A 429 -35.93 25.37 9.93
CA ILE A 429 -35.03 24.22 9.86
C ILE A 429 -33.69 24.55 10.52
N GLY A 430 -33.21 23.66 11.38
CA GLY A 430 -31.87 23.69 11.96
C GLY A 430 -31.05 22.48 11.51
N GLU A 431 -29.87 22.70 10.95
CA GLU A 431 -28.98 21.65 10.47
C GLU A 431 -27.67 21.57 11.27
N SER A 432 -27.27 20.36 11.67
CA SER A 432 -25.96 20.12 12.30
C SER A 432 -24.87 19.90 11.25
N ALA A 433 -23.60 20.05 11.65
CA ALA A 433 -22.50 19.43 10.91
C ALA A 433 -22.61 17.89 11.00
N TYR A 434 -21.97 17.17 10.07
CA TYR A 434 -21.87 15.71 10.16
C TYR A 434 -20.94 15.29 11.29
N MET A 435 -21.44 14.47 12.20
CA MET A 435 -20.64 13.80 13.23
C MET A 435 -20.28 12.38 12.78
N CYS A 436 -19.04 11.95 13.04
CA CYS A 436 -18.60 10.59 12.74
C CYS A 436 -18.78 9.71 13.97
N LEU A 437 -19.75 8.79 13.93
CA LEU A 437 -20.05 7.89 15.03
C LEU A 437 -19.30 6.56 14.89
N GLN A 438 -19.28 5.78 15.97
CA GLN A 438 -18.89 4.38 15.90
C GLN A 438 -20.10 3.55 15.43
N PRO A 439 -19.91 2.49 14.62
CA PRO A 439 -20.99 1.57 14.29
C PRO A 439 -21.60 0.99 15.57
N GLY A 440 -22.92 0.96 15.67
CA GLY A 440 -23.63 0.50 16.85
C GLY A 440 -24.90 1.29 17.15
N LYS A 441 -25.41 1.10 18.37
CA LYS A 441 -26.56 1.85 18.88
C LYS A 441 -26.10 3.23 19.35
N PHE A 442 -26.97 4.21 19.16
CA PHE A 442 -26.83 5.54 19.74
C PHE A 442 -28.15 5.97 20.35
N LYS A 443 -28.09 6.80 21.38
CA LYS A 443 -29.25 7.44 21.99
C LYS A 443 -29.23 8.91 21.64
N TRP A 444 -30.40 9.50 21.51
CA TRP A 444 -30.52 10.93 21.30
C TRP A 444 -31.53 11.50 22.30
N HIS A 445 -31.22 12.70 22.78
CA HIS A 445 -32.02 13.46 23.73
C HIS A 445 -32.17 14.88 23.22
N ALA A 446 -33.39 15.36 23.06
CA ALA A 446 -33.70 16.72 22.64
C ALA A 446 -34.41 17.42 23.79
N SER A 447 -33.87 18.57 24.22
CA SER A 447 -34.45 19.39 25.29
C SER A 447 -34.40 20.87 24.94
N SER A 448 -35.45 21.61 25.30
CA SER A 448 -35.44 23.08 25.25
C SER A 448 -34.99 23.68 26.58
N ALA A 449 -34.37 24.86 26.54
CA ALA A 449 -33.95 25.60 27.74
C ALA A 449 -35.11 25.93 28.70
N SER A 450 -36.35 26.06 28.19
CA SER A 450 -37.56 26.27 29.01
C SER A 450 -38.11 24.98 29.63
N GLY A 451 -37.61 23.80 29.22
CA GLY A 451 -38.14 22.50 29.63
C GLY A 451 -39.48 22.11 28.99
N GLU A 452 -40.08 22.97 28.16
CA GLU A 452 -41.39 22.72 27.51
C GLU A 452 -41.33 21.60 26.46
N LEU A 453 -40.18 21.46 25.80
CA LEU A 453 -39.91 20.42 24.80
C LEU A 453 -38.89 19.43 25.35
N SER A 454 -39.27 18.16 25.43
CA SER A 454 -38.38 17.05 25.75
C SER A 454 -38.76 15.82 24.92
N GLY A 455 -37.76 15.16 24.34
CA GLY A 455 -37.94 13.89 23.65
C GLY A 455 -36.65 13.10 23.62
N SER A 456 -36.77 11.79 23.51
CA SER A 456 -35.61 10.91 23.40
C SER A 456 -35.94 9.70 22.56
N GLY A 457 -34.90 9.08 22.02
CA GLY A 457 -35.03 7.85 21.28
C GLY A 457 -33.69 7.17 21.06
N GLU A 458 -33.75 6.04 20.38
CA GLU A 458 -32.56 5.27 20.04
C GLU A 458 -32.51 5.07 18.53
N GLY A 459 -31.30 4.99 17.99
CA GLY A 459 -31.05 4.67 16.60
C GLY A 459 -29.90 3.69 16.46
N TYR A 460 -29.76 3.12 15.27
CA TYR A 460 -28.70 2.17 14.97
C TYR A 460 -28.01 2.54 13.66
N VAL A 461 -26.69 2.72 13.70
CA VAL A 461 -25.88 3.09 12.55
C VAL A 461 -24.89 1.99 12.20
N ARG A 462 -24.78 1.66 10.91
CA ARG A 462 -23.85 0.67 10.37
C ARG A 462 -22.67 1.34 9.67
N ALA A 463 -21.56 0.61 9.59
CA ALA A 463 -20.33 1.11 8.96
C ALA A 463 -20.56 1.62 7.53
N GLY A 464 -19.95 2.76 7.22
CA GLY A 464 -20.02 3.42 5.92
C GLY A 464 -21.34 4.12 5.57
N GLY A 465 -22.39 4.02 6.39
CA GLY A 465 -23.66 4.72 6.13
C GLY A 465 -23.56 6.23 6.37
N VAL A 466 -24.28 7.01 5.58
CA VAL A 466 -24.51 8.44 5.83
C VAL A 466 -25.98 8.62 6.19
N TYR A 467 -26.19 9.01 7.44
CA TYR A 467 -27.50 9.08 8.07
C TYR A 467 -27.91 10.53 8.32
N VAL A 468 -29.21 10.77 8.25
CA VAL A 468 -29.84 12.04 8.62
C VAL A 468 -30.97 11.72 9.61
N LEU A 469 -30.82 12.15 10.85
CA LEU A 469 -31.86 12.07 11.88
C LEU A 469 -32.71 13.34 11.79
N CYS A 470 -33.93 13.20 11.29
CA CYS A 470 -34.90 14.29 11.21
C CYS A 470 -35.81 14.26 12.45
N LEU A 471 -35.73 15.30 13.26
CA LEU A 471 -36.61 15.56 14.39
C LEU A 471 -37.61 16.64 14.00
N ARG A 472 -38.91 16.34 14.09
CA ARG A 472 -39.97 17.29 13.76
C ARG A 472 -40.76 17.66 15.00
N GLU A 473 -40.87 18.96 15.26
CA GLU A 473 -41.75 19.52 16.27
C GLU A 473 -43.10 19.92 15.68
N ARG A 474 -44.14 19.73 16.48
CA ARG A 474 -45.46 20.28 16.24
C ARG A 474 -46.15 20.63 17.55
N LEU A 475 -46.76 21.81 17.64
CA LEU A 475 -47.53 22.28 18.81
C LEU A 475 -46.77 22.13 20.15
N GLY A 476 -45.46 22.42 20.16
CA GLY A 476 -44.65 22.34 21.38
C GLY A 476 -44.20 20.92 21.76
N ARG A 477 -44.42 19.90 20.91
CA ARG A 477 -44.01 18.51 21.15
C ARG A 477 -43.29 17.92 19.96
N LEU A 478 -42.34 17.02 20.20
CA LEU A 478 -41.73 16.22 19.14
C LEU A 478 -42.77 15.22 18.60
N ASP A 479 -43.18 15.42 17.36
CA ASP A 479 -44.22 14.64 16.67
C ASP A 479 -43.62 13.50 15.85
N ALA A 480 -42.40 13.65 15.34
CA ALA A 480 -41.70 12.58 14.62
C ALA A 480 -40.19 12.63 14.83
N ALA A 481 -39.56 11.45 14.89
CA ALA A 481 -38.11 11.28 14.87
C ALA A 481 -37.78 10.13 13.90
N VAL A 482 -37.20 10.46 12.74
CA VAL A 482 -36.97 9.51 11.66
C VAL A 482 -35.49 9.49 11.27
N LEU A 483 -34.90 8.30 11.25
CA LEU A 483 -33.52 8.10 10.82
C LEU A 483 -33.49 7.68 9.34
N HIS A 484 -33.13 8.61 8.48
CA HIS A 484 -32.95 8.36 7.05
C HIS A 484 -31.50 7.96 6.74
N ALA A 485 -31.32 7.18 5.68
CA ALA A 485 -29.99 6.78 5.18
C ALA A 485 -29.84 7.15 3.68
N PRO A 486 -29.67 8.44 3.33
CA PRO A 486 -29.49 8.87 1.94
C PRO A 486 -28.35 8.17 1.20
N ASN A 487 -27.29 7.78 1.92
CA ASN A 487 -26.26 6.89 1.40
C ASN A 487 -26.24 5.61 2.26
N PRO A 488 -26.65 4.46 1.72
CA PRO A 488 -26.79 3.24 2.49
C PRO A 488 -25.44 2.76 3.07
N PRO A 489 -25.46 1.99 4.17
CA PRO A 489 -24.25 1.41 4.75
C PRO A 489 -23.54 0.45 3.79
N ASN A 490 -22.32 0.06 4.13
CA ASN A 490 -21.55 -0.87 3.28
C ASN A 490 -22.19 -2.27 3.29
N GLU A 491 -22.56 -2.78 2.12
CA GLU A 491 -23.20 -4.10 1.99
C GLU A 491 -22.21 -5.22 1.69
N LEU A 492 -21.21 -4.95 0.85
CA LEU A 492 -20.24 -5.94 0.40
C LEU A 492 -19.33 -6.39 1.54
N HIS A 493 -19.21 -7.71 1.71
CA HIS A 493 -18.39 -8.28 2.77
C HIS A 493 -16.90 -8.05 2.57
N LEU A 494 -16.16 -7.83 3.65
CA LEU A 494 -14.71 -7.66 3.63
C LEU A 494 -13.94 -8.83 3.02
N ALA A 495 -14.50 -10.05 3.06
CA ALA A 495 -13.86 -11.25 2.49
C ALA A 495 -13.51 -11.13 1.00
N TRP A 496 -14.20 -10.27 0.24
CA TRP A 496 -13.88 -10.04 -1.17
C TRP A 496 -12.52 -9.39 -1.41
N ILE A 497 -11.89 -8.83 -0.36
CA ILE A 497 -10.52 -8.29 -0.44
C ILE A 497 -9.45 -9.39 -0.35
N VAL A 498 -9.80 -10.60 0.10
CA VAL A 498 -8.83 -11.70 0.31
C VAL A 498 -8.10 -12.11 -0.97
N PRO A 499 -8.76 -12.28 -2.14
CA PRO A 499 -8.09 -12.71 -3.37
C PRO A 499 -6.97 -11.76 -3.83
N GLN A 500 -7.20 -10.44 -3.80
CA GLN A 500 -6.16 -9.46 -4.18
C GLN A 500 -4.98 -9.47 -3.19
N TYR A 501 -5.23 -9.63 -1.88
CA TYR A 501 -4.16 -9.76 -0.88
C TYR A 501 -3.37 -11.06 -1.04
N LEU A 502 -4.05 -12.17 -1.31
CA LEU A 502 -3.39 -13.46 -1.55
C LEU A 502 -2.45 -13.37 -2.77
N LEU A 503 -2.94 -12.82 -3.89
CA LEU A 503 -2.15 -12.66 -5.10
C LEU A 503 -0.93 -11.74 -4.89
N VAL A 504 -1.11 -10.61 -4.18
CA VAL A 504 0.01 -9.69 -3.93
C VAL A 504 1.03 -10.27 -2.95
N SER A 505 0.62 -11.07 -1.97
CA SER A 505 1.55 -11.73 -1.05
C SER A 505 2.41 -12.79 -1.75
N ILE A 506 1.81 -13.60 -2.65
CA ILE A 506 2.57 -14.55 -3.46
C ILE A 506 3.52 -13.79 -4.40
N ALA A 507 3.03 -12.71 -5.02
CA ALA A 507 3.85 -11.83 -5.85
C ALA A 507 5.05 -11.25 -5.09
N GLU A 508 4.85 -10.80 -3.85
CA GLU A 508 5.91 -10.26 -2.99
C GLU A 508 6.99 -11.31 -2.73
N ILE A 509 6.61 -12.52 -2.33
CA ILE A 509 7.56 -13.59 -2.06
C ILE A 509 8.39 -13.90 -3.32
N MET A 510 7.72 -14.06 -4.47
CA MET A 510 8.40 -14.39 -5.73
C MET A 510 9.28 -13.25 -6.25
N PHE A 511 8.88 -11.99 -6.06
CA PHE A 511 9.59 -10.83 -6.58
C PHE A 511 10.70 -10.35 -5.64
N ALA A 512 10.39 -10.12 -4.36
CA ALA A 512 11.29 -9.47 -3.41
C ALA A 512 12.42 -10.41 -2.97
N VAL A 513 12.10 -11.67 -2.63
CA VAL A 513 13.11 -12.65 -2.17
C VAL A 513 14.07 -12.97 -3.31
N SER A 514 13.53 -13.30 -4.49
CA SER A 514 14.34 -13.61 -5.68
C SER A 514 15.16 -12.41 -6.15
N GLY A 515 14.63 -11.19 -6.06
CA GLY A 515 15.34 -9.97 -6.42
C GLY A 515 16.51 -9.65 -5.48
N LEU A 516 16.36 -9.89 -4.18
CA LEU A 516 17.46 -9.75 -3.22
C LEU A 516 18.53 -10.83 -3.41
N GLU A 517 18.12 -12.09 -3.67
CA GLU A 517 19.05 -13.18 -4.01
C GLU A 517 19.83 -12.86 -5.28
N PHE A 518 19.16 -12.41 -6.34
CA PHE A 518 19.79 -11.96 -7.59
C PHE A 518 20.77 -10.81 -7.34
N SER A 519 20.35 -9.78 -6.60
CA SER A 519 21.19 -8.63 -6.23
C SER A 519 22.50 -9.05 -5.56
N PHE A 520 22.43 -10.05 -4.67
CA PHE A 520 23.56 -10.47 -3.87
C PHE A 520 24.49 -11.44 -4.61
N THR A 521 23.93 -12.37 -5.38
CA THR A 521 24.67 -13.43 -6.08
C THR A 521 25.38 -12.91 -7.33
N GLN A 522 24.77 -11.98 -8.06
CA GLN A 522 25.34 -11.43 -9.29
C GLN A 522 26.27 -10.24 -9.06
N ALA A 523 26.25 -9.62 -7.87
CA ALA A 523 27.09 -8.47 -7.59
C ALA A 523 28.56 -8.86 -7.35
N PRO A 524 29.53 -8.10 -7.90
CA PRO A 524 30.95 -8.28 -7.59
C PRO A 524 31.21 -8.17 -6.09
N LYS A 525 32.19 -8.95 -5.58
CA LYS A 525 32.53 -9.01 -4.14
C LYS A 525 32.83 -7.64 -3.53
N SER A 526 33.38 -6.73 -4.32
CA SER A 526 33.74 -5.35 -3.94
C SER A 526 32.54 -4.40 -3.92
N MET A 527 31.43 -4.73 -4.59
CA MET A 527 30.33 -3.79 -4.89
C MET A 527 28.94 -4.28 -4.44
N LYS A 528 28.83 -5.37 -3.69
CA LYS A 528 27.55 -5.90 -3.18
C LYS A 528 26.67 -4.85 -2.51
N THR A 529 27.28 -4.00 -1.67
CA THR A 529 26.57 -2.92 -0.97
C THR A 529 25.97 -1.89 -1.94
N ILE A 530 26.62 -1.61 -3.07
CA ILE A 530 26.13 -0.66 -4.08
C ILE A 530 24.87 -1.21 -4.75
N THR A 531 24.88 -2.49 -5.14
CA THR A 531 23.73 -3.14 -5.77
C THR A 531 22.52 -3.22 -4.82
N ILE A 532 22.75 -3.58 -3.56
CA ILE A 532 21.68 -3.62 -2.53
C ILE A 532 21.17 -2.21 -2.22
N ALA A 533 22.05 -1.21 -2.13
CA ALA A 533 21.61 0.18 -1.96
C ALA A 533 20.75 0.64 -3.14
N ALA A 534 21.15 0.31 -4.36
CA ALA A 534 20.37 0.63 -5.56
C ALA A 534 19.00 -0.06 -5.60
N TRP A 535 18.90 -1.29 -5.08
CA TRP A 535 17.61 -1.95 -4.89
C TRP A 535 16.68 -1.13 -4.00
N TYR A 536 17.15 -0.67 -2.83
CA TYR A 536 16.33 0.18 -1.96
C TYR A 536 16.04 1.57 -2.55
N VAL A 537 16.93 2.11 -3.38
CA VAL A 537 16.67 3.33 -4.15
C VAL A 537 15.51 3.10 -5.13
N SER A 538 15.44 1.94 -5.79
CA SER A 538 14.31 1.59 -6.67
C SER A 538 12.97 1.58 -5.92
N VAL A 539 12.96 1.06 -4.68
CA VAL A 539 11.79 1.11 -3.78
C VAL A 539 11.42 2.56 -3.45
N ALA A 540 12.41 3.41 -3.16
CA ALA A 540 12.17 4.82 -2.86
C ALA A 540 11.59 5.59 -4.06
N PHE A 541 12.09 5.33 -5.27
CA PHE A 541 11.51 5.89 -6.50
C PHE A 541 10.07 5.40 -6.71
N GLY A 542 9.79 4.12 -6.46
CA GLY A 542 8.43 3.59 -6.51
C GLY A 542 7.48 4.33 -5.56
N ASN A 543 7.91 4.54 -4.31
CA ASN A 543 7.15 5.33 -3.33
C ASN A 543 6.91 6.78 -3.78
N LEU A 544 7.90 7.42 -4.43
CA LEU A 544 7.76 8.78 -4.95
C LEU A 544 6.70 8.86 -6.07
N ILE A 545 6.66 7.87 -6.96
CA ILE A 545 5.66 7.76 -8.03
C ILE A 545 4.24 7.76 -7.45
N VAL A 546 4.01 7.02 -6.35
CA VAL A 546 2.70 6.97 -5.67
C VAL A 546 2.25 8.36 -5.21
N ILE A 547 3.17 9.12 -4.61
CA ILE A 547 2.86 10.47 -4.10
C ILE A 547 2.50 11.40 -5.26
N LEU A 548 3.26 11.35 -6.36
CA LEU A 548 3.01 12.18 -7.54
C LEU A 548 1.66 11.87 -8.17
N ILE A 549 1.34 10.58 -8.37
CA ILE A 549 0.06 10.18 -8.97
C ILE A 549 -1.12 10.53 -8.05
N ALA A 550 -0.96 10.40 -6.72
CA ALA A 550 -2.03 10.76 -5.79
C ALA A 550 -2.41 12.25 -5.85
N GLN A 551 -1.49 13.13 -6.24
CA GLN A 551 -1.73 14.59 -6.34
C GLN A 551 -2.44 15.00 -7.63
N THR A 552 -2.31 14.24 -8.71
CA THR A 552 -2.76 14.68 -10.04
C THR A 552 -4.26 14.47 -10.29
N LYS A 553 -4.97 13.71 -9.44
CA LYS A 553 -6.43 13.45 -9.56
C LYS A 553 -6.90 13.11 -10.99
N ILE A 554 -6.09 12.35 -11.73
CA ILE A 554 -6.30 12.10 -13.17
C ILE A 554 -7.54 11.24 -13.47
N PHE A 555 -7.93 10.35 -12.55
CA PHE A 555 -8.99 9.38 -12.78
C PHE A 555 -10.29 9.77 -12.07
N GLU A 556 -11.40 9.81 -12.83
CA GLU A 556 -12.75 10.06 -12.29
C GLU A 556 -13.29 8.83 -11.55
N SER A 557 -13.08 7.61 -12.09
CA SER A 557 -13.44 6.34 -11.45
C SER A 557 -12.22 5.65 -10.85
N ARG A 558 -12.37 5.17 -9.60
CA ARG A 558 -11.32 4.42 -8.91
C ARG A 558 -11.13 3.02 -9.50
N ALA A 559 -12.18 2.43 -10.06
CA ALA A 559 -12.05 1.14 -10.75
C ALA A 559 -11.12 1.26 -11.97
N SER A 560 -11.28 2.32 -12.77
CA SER A 560 -10.43 2.57 -13.93
C SER A 560 -8.95 2.75 -13.55
N GLU A 561 -8.68 3.43 -12.44
CA GLU A 561 -7.35 3.61 -11.87
C GLU A 561 -6.66 2.26 -11.61
N PHE A 562 -7.37 1.28 -11.01
CA PHE A 562 -6.82 -0.06 -10.76
C PHE A 562 -6.52 -0.85 -12.03
N PHE A 563 -7.35 -0.76 -13.08
CA PHE A 563 -7.09 -1.45 -14.34
C PHE A 563 -5.90 -0.83 -15.08
N VAL A 564 -5.74 0.49 -15.04
CA VAL A 564 -4.56 1.18 -15.61
C VAL A 564 -3.29 0.76 -14.89
N TYR A 565 -3.33 0.63 -13.56
CA TYR A 565 -2.21 0.11 -12.78
C TYR A 565 -1.87 -1.34 -13.13
N ALA A 566 -2.87 -2.21 -13.28
CA ALA A 566 -2.65 -3.58 -13.72
C ALA A 566 -1.96 -3.64 -15.10
N ALA A 567 -2.44 -2.84 -16.07
CA ALA A 567 -1.87 -2.78 -17.40
C ALA A 567 -0.43 -2.23 -17.39
N ALA A 568 -0.18 -1.16 -16.65
CA ALA A 568 1.16 -0.57 -16.50
C ALA A 568 2.15 -1.56 -15.89
N LEU A 569 1.73 -2.33 -14.88
CA LEU A 569 2.56 -3.36 -14.26
C LEU A 569 2.87 -4.49 -15.23
N ALA A 570 1.86 -5.02 -15.93
CA ALA A 570 2.04 -6.08 -16.91
C ALA A 570 3.02 -5.65 -18.01
N ILE A 571 2.88 -4.44 -18.55
CA ILE A 571 3.80 -3.87 -19.55
C ILE A 571 5.22 -3.76 -18.98
N ALA A 572 5.38 -3.22 -17.77
CA ALA A 572 6.68 -3.11 -17.13
C ALA A 572 7.35 -4.49 -16.92
N MET A 573 6.57 -5.52 -16.58
CA MET A 573 7.08 -6.87 -16.40
C MET A 573 7.41 -7.56 -17.72
N LEU A 574 6.67 -7.29 -18.80
CA LEU A 574 7.03 -7.75 -20.15
C LEU A 574 8.34 -7.11 -20.64
N ILE A 575 8.53 -5.81 -20.38
CA ILE A 575 9.80 -5.12 -20.65
C ILE A 575 10.93 -5.76 -19.82
N PHE A 576 10.70 -6.00 -18.52
CA PHE A 576 11.65 -6.67 -17.65
C PHE A 576 12.03 -8.07 -18.16
N TRP A 577 11.06 -8.90 -18.56
CA TRP A 577 11.33 -10.22 -19.15
C TRP A 577 12.24 -10.07 -20.37
N ARG A 578 11.91 -9.15 -21.29
CA ARG A 578 12.68 -8.96 -22.52
C ARG A 578 14.11 -8.51 -22.23
N MET A 579 14.31 -7.67 -21.22
CA MET A 579 15.65 -7.28 -20.75
C MET A 579 16.39 -8.46 -20.09
N ALA A 580 15.67 -9.26 -19.29
CA ALA A 580 16.22 -10.42 -18.59
C ALA A 580 16.70 -11.53 -19.55
N GLN A 581 16.05 -11.72 -20.71
CA GLN A 581 16.50 -12.65 -21.74
C GLN A 581 17.89 -12.33 -22.30
N GLY A 582 18.29 -11.05 -22.26
CA GLY A 582 19.62 -10.61 -22.70
C GLY A 582 20.70 -10.71 -21.61
N TYR A 583 20.36 -11.18 -20.40
CA TYR A 583 21.30 -11.21 -19.27
C TYR A 583 21.97 -12.58 -19.11
N ASN A 584 23.30 -12.61 -19.22
CA ASN A 584 24.08 -13.80 -18.92
C ASN A 584 24.40 -13.87 -17.43
N THR A 585 23.97 -14.97 -16.79
CA THR A 585 24.22 -15.21 -15.37
C THR A 585 25.69 -15.52 -15.15
N ARG A 586 26.30 -14.96 -14.11
CA ARG A 586 27.71 -15.19 -13.78
C ARG A 586 27.87 -16.26 -12.71
N ASP A 587 28.82 -17.16 -12.92
CA ASP A 587 29.22 -18.16 -11.93
C ASP A 587 29.97 -17.51 -10.75
N ILE A 588 29.73 -18.02 -9.55
CA ILE A 588 30.30 -17.49 -8.30
C ILE A 588 31.80 -17.84 -8.26
N GLU A 589 32.68 -16.86 -8.52
CA GLU A 589 34.13 -17.02 -8.28
C GLU A 589 34.39 -17.24 -6.78
N GLY A 590 35.08 -18.34 -6.43
CA GLY A 590 35.49 -18.66 -5.06
C GLY A 590 36.35 -17.58 -4.41
N ASP A 591 36.35 -17.49 -3.07
CA ASP A 591 37.14 -16.52 -2.30
C ASP A 591 38.66 -16.76 -2.43
N ALA A 592 39.27 -16.29 -3.51
CA ALA A 592 40.73 -16.30 -3.69
C ALA A 592 41.49 -15.30 -2.78
N SER A 593 40.83 -14.63 -1.84
CA SER A 593 41.47 -13.66 -0.92
C SER A 593 41.61 -14.16 0.52
N SER A 594 41.65 -15.48 0.72
CA SER A 594 41.90 -16.07 2.04
C SER A 594 43.39 -16.01 2.42
N THR A 595 43.93 -14.80 2.55
CA THR A 595 45.11 -14.58 3.39
C THR A 595 44.68 -13.60 4.48
N GLU A 596 44.63 -14.12 5.71
CA GLU A 596 44.24 -13.46 6.97
C GLU A 596 42.73 -13.22 7.17
N SER A 597 42.11 -13.62 8.29
CA SER A 597 42.58 -13.65 9.68
C SER A 597 42.02 -14.88 10.40
N ARG A 598 42.88 -15.63 11.09
CA ARG A 598 42.50 -16.74 11.98
C ARG A 598 41.77 -16.19 13.22
N PRO A 599 40.68 -16.82 13.69
CA PRO A 599 40.18 -16.55 15.05
C PRO A 599 41.15 -17.15 16.08
N LEU A 600 41.51 -16.35 17.07
CA LEU A 600 42.30 -16.73 18.25
C LEU A 600 41.48 -17.66 19.16
N LEU A 601 41.34 -18.93 18.78
CA LEU A 601 41.04 -20.00 19.74
C LEU A 601 42.13 -21.06 19.63
N ARG A 602 43.06 -20.96 20.59
CA ARG A 602 44.15 -21.90 20.83
C ARG A 602 43.55 -23.18 21.40
N HIS A 603 43.34 -24.20 20.56
CA HIS A 603 43.33 -25.57 21.03
C HIS A 603 44.57 -26.28 20.49
N ARG A 604 45.42 -26.75 21.41
CA ARG A 604 46.60 -27.57 21.11
C ARG A 604 46.15 -28.79 20.30
N SER A 605 46.65 -28.90 19.08
CA SER A 605 46.96 -30.18 18.46
C SER A 605 48.18 -29.98 17.56
N ARG A 606 49.19 -30.82 17.79
CA ARG A 606 50.38 -30.95 16.95
C ARG A 606 49.93 -31.39 15.55
N ILE A 607 50.60 -30.93 14.50
CA ILE A 607 51.13 -31.76 13.38
C ILE A 607 51.71 -30.85 12.27
N ILE A 608 53.04 -31.02 12.09
CA ILE A 608 53.87 -31.09 10.88
C ILE A 608 53.74 -30.00 9.80
N SER A 609 54.83 -29.25 9.63
CA SER A 609 55.11 -28.34 8.51
C SER A 609 55.61 -29.08 7.26
N VAL A 610 55.15 -28.66 6.08
CA VAL A 610 55.82 -28.95 4.80
C VAL A 610 56.17 -27.62 4.11
N HIS A 611 57.44 -27.47 3.76
CA HIS A 611 58.04 -26.36 3.02
C HIS A 611 57.77 -26.46 1.51
N SER A 612 57.56 -25.31 0.86
CA SER A 612 58.12 -24.98 -0.47
C SER A 612 58.11 -23.45 -0.62
N LEU A 613 59.22 -22.71 -0.43
CA LEU A 613 60.28 -22.36 -1.42
C LEU A 613 59.66 -21.84 -2.75
N SER A 614 59.60 -20.51 -2.95
CA SER A 614 60.57 -19.65 -3.70
C SER A 614 60.62 -20.00 -5.21
N SER A 615 60.65 -19.12 -6.21
CA SER A 615 60.98 -17.69 -6.32
C SER A 615 60.65 -17.19 -7.75
N THR A 616 60.40 -15.89 -7.81
CA THR A 616 60.62 -14.89 -8.88
C THR A 616 61.54 -15.19 -10.10
N SER A 617 61.03 -14.76 -11.26
CA SER A 617 61.66 -14.06 -12.42
C SER A 617 63.03 -14.44 -13.00
N ALA A 618 63.09 -14.58 -14.34
CA ALA A 618 64.12 -13.92 -15.19
C ALA A 618 63.73 -13.91 -16.68
N ARG A 619 63.84 -12.73 -17.32
CA ARG A 619 63.97 -12.51 -18.77
C ARG A 619 65.44 -12.76 -19.19
N ALA A 620 65.70 -13.31 -20.38
CA ALA A 620 66.76 -12.81 -21.29
C ALA A 620 66.83 -13.58 -22.63
N TYR A 621 66.86 -12.79 -23.72
CA TYR A 621 67.65 -12.87 -24.97
C TYR A 621 67.81 -14.18 -25.75
N GLY A 622 67.54 -14.08 -27.06
CA GLY A 622 67.52 -15.20 -28.01
C GLY A 622 68.79 -15.40 -28.84
N VAL A 623 68.70 -16.38 -29.75
CA VAL A 623 69.58 -16.60 -30.90
C VAL A 623 68.72 -17.08 -32.07
N ARG A 624 69.07 -16.56 -33.25
CA ARG A 624 68.43 -16.68 -34.57
C ARG A 624 69.10 -17.82 -35.36
N THR A 625 68.35 -18.57 -36.16
CA THR A 625 68.84 -19.16 -37.43
C THR A 625 67.69 -19.37 -38.41
N GLN A 626 67.92 -18.91 -39.64
CA GLN A 626 67.14 -19.06 -40.88
C GLN A 626 66.95 -20.55 -41.23
N ASP A 627 65.95 -21.01 -42.00
CA ASP A 627 65.77 -20.62 -43.41
C ASP A 627 64.39 -20.97 -44.05
N ARG A 628 64.07 -20.13 -45.03
CA ARG A 628 63.17 -20.17 -46.21
C ARG A 628 62.05 -21.21 -46.44
N GLN A 629 60.85 -20.63 -46.60
CA GLN A 629 59.90 -20.70 -47.74
C GLN A 629 59.44 -22.06 -48.32
N THR A 630 58.13 -22.33 -48.28
CA THR A 630 57.20 -22.14 -49.43
C THR A 630 55.76 -22.60 -49.08
N GLY A 631 54.76 -21.83 -49.54
CA GLY A 631 53.52 -22.37 -50.13
C GLY A 631 52.30 -22.72 -49.26
N MET A 632 51.27 -21.87 -49.37
CA MET A 632 49.82 -22.18 -49.38
C MET A 632 49.08 -22.62 -48.08
N TRP A 633 48.02 -21.86 -47.77
CA TRP A 633 46.97 -22.08 -46.77
C TRP A 633 45.93 -23.16 -47.22
N PRO A 634 44.89 -23.50 -46.43
CA PRO A 634 44.85 -24.50 -45.34
C PRO A 634 43.82 -25.64 -45.62
N PRO A 635 43.81 -26.77 -44.90
CA PRO A 635 42.73 -27.74 -45.05
C PRO A 635 41.52 -27.39 -44.18
N ARG A 636 40.34 -27.49 -44.80
CA ARG A 636 39.05 -27.71 -44.13
C ARG A 636 38.98 -29.16 -43.63
N ALA A 637 38.32 -29.30 -42.46
CA ALA A 637 37.41 -30.36 -42.05
C ALA A 637 37.89 -31.83 -41.97
N ALA A 638 37.71 -32.48 -40.82
CA ALA A 638 36.68 -33.52 -40.59
C ALA A 638 36.91 -34.32 -39.30
N VAL A 639 35.78 -34.70 -38.71
CA VAL A 639 35.55 -35.60 -37.57
C VAL A 639 35.89 -37.05 -37.93
N ARG A 640 36.42 -37.86 -36.99
CA ARG A 640 36.05 -39.28 -36.82
C ARG A 640 36.50 -39.87 -35.48
N LEU A 641 35.52 -40.49 -34.80
CA LEU A 641 35.66 -41.45 -33.71
C LEU A 641 36.22 -42.78 -34.21
N ALA A 642 37.06 -43.44 -33.41
CA ALA A 642 37.16 -44.90 -33.30
C ALA A 642 37.91 -45.30 -32.02
N THR A 643 37.27 -46.12 -31.20
CA THR A 643 37.85 -46.93 -30.12
C THR A 643 38.49 -48.21 -30.69
N PRO A 644 39.38 -48.88 -29.94
CA PRO A 644 39.63 -50.30 -30.11
C PRO A 644 39.15 -51.15 -28.92
N SER A 645 38.96 -52.42 -29.25
CA SER A 645 38.21 -53.51 -28.64
C SER A 645 38.96 -54.37 -27.61
N SER A 646 38.20 -55.33 -27.07
CA SER A 646 38.51 -56.59 -26.36
C SER A 646 38.35 -56.48 -24.84
N GLY A 647 37.65 -57.36 -24.14
CA GLY A 647 36.88 -58.57 -24.46
C GLY A 647 36.71 -59.31 -23.13
N ASP A 648 35.47 -59.61 -22.72
CA ASP A 648 35.09 -60.92 -22.14
C ASP A 648 33.68 -60.90 -21.53
N MET A 649 33.00 -62.02 -21.80
CA MET A 649 31.67 -62.41 -21.37
C MET A 649 31.54 -62.57 -19.85
N ARG A 650 30.39 -62.19 -19.29
CA ARG A 650 29.54 -63.11 -18.50
C ARG A 650 28.14 -62.53 -18.25
N VAL A 651 27.18 -63.44 -18.30
CA VAL A 651 25.72 -63.27 -18.31
C VAL A 651 25.14 -63.78 -16.98
N THR A 652 24.25 -62.97 -16.40
CA THR A 652 23.08 -63.23 -15.50
C THR A 652 23.17 -64.14 -14.26
N THR A 653 22.61 -63.63 -13.15
CA THR A 653 21.68 -64.28 -12.17
C THR A 653 20.92 -63.16 -11.40
N LEU A 654 19.60 -62.99 -11.59
CA LEU A 654 18.44 -63.42 -10.74
C LEU A 654 18.53 -62.97 -9.26
N ALA A 655 17.71 -61.99 -8.81
CA ALA A 655 16.38 -62.09 -8.15
C ALA A 655 16.46 -62.32 -6.62
N LYS A 656 15.95 -61.43 -5.75
CA LYS A 656 14.61 -61.36 -5.09
C LYS A 656 14.81 -60.42 -3.85
N ASP A 657 13.88 -59.68 -3.27
CA ASP A 657 12.42 -59.50 -3.31
C ASP A 657 12.07 -58.00 -3.19
#